data_AF-A0A3B1J2P0-F1
#
_entry.id   AF-A0A3B1J2P0-F1
#
_cell.length_a   1.000
_cell.length_b   1.000
_cell.length_c   1.000
_cell.angle_alpha   90.00
_cell.angle_beta   90.00
_cell.angle_gamma   90.00
#
_symmetry.space_group_name_H-M   'P 1'
#
loop_
_entity.id
_entity.type
_entity.pdbx_description
1 polymer ?
#
loop_
_entity_poly.entity_id
_entity_poly.type
_entity_poly.pdbx_seq_one_letter_code
_entity_poly.pdbx_strand_id
1 'polypeptide(L)'
;CWRCEVNDGHLKPSRKEHLSYLSEGRGPGHSKLCSTIWTLAMLAFIFVPFLLFSVPLSCSEGFTELGYYNGTVSQTDSGSPCLKWTEFPDYVQQYPGRGLGEHSYCRNPDRESNPWCFFRQSSGAIGWAYCDCHQGTGPPLRLVGGEEDFEGRVEVYHDGRWGSICDDQWDDMDAEVVCRQLGLGGIPKAWSWAHFGQGSGPIQLDAVQCTGNELSLDECPHSGWEKHNCDHMEDAGVSCNPYTDGVVRLVDGDNPWEGRLEVYHSGDWGTVCDDNWTEQHAQVVCRQLGFRYNFSAGNCMFGEGAGLILLDDVQCEGSESSLLECKHSVWGRHDCSHSEDVGIPTYLNLTSGWFWVLLGVLVRLVSGESRKEGRVEVFLNGEWGSVCDSGWNDVNAAVVCRQLGFTGVSKARPMGYFGAGKGPIHLANVRCTGKESSLGECPAKGSDSHVCKHGQDAGVVCDYVPEPETDIAIVGTHTCGIRGGAERRSKRIVGGYKSLRGDWPWQASLWLKSQSKGSQPLCGATLINSCWLLTAAHCFKRDASRYVVKLGDYHTEEQDDFERVLPLERVEVHRKYSNESWEHDVALIRLKGAEGKCVSFNPHTNAACLPAPGSKWGKRPASCVITGWGVSGKMYHPRTLLQAWVPLLPTWQCKKRYGERFTSHSMLCAGSMSSDHRHHADSCQGDSGGPLVCQGEAGRWVLTGVISWGHGCGDPSYPGVYSRVSRYLPWIEQVTHSTAPLQH
;
A
#
# COMPACT_ATOMS: atom_id res chain seq x y z
N CYS A 1 -20.56 -54.11 11.11
CA CYS A 1 -19.63 -54.78 12.05
C CYS A 1 -18.33 -55.07 11.33
N TRP A 2 -17.18 -54.91 12.00
CA TRP A 2 -15.88 -55.29 11.44
C TRP A 2 -15.59 -56.76 11.69
N ARG A 3 -14.83 -57.40 10.80
CA ARG A 3 -14.05 -58.60 11.10
C ARG A 3 -12.75 -58.54 10.29
N CYS A 4 -11.63 -58.58 10.98
CA CYS A 4 -10.30 -58.70 10.39
C CYS A 4 -9.67 -59.98 10.93
N GLU A 5 -9.09 -60.77 10.04
CA GLU A 5 -8.20 -61.88 10.39
C GLU A 5 -6.93 -61.71 9.55
N VAL A 6 -5.78 -62.03 10.14
CA VAL A 6 -4.45 -61.83 9.56
C VAL A 6 -3.68 -63.14 9.69
N ASN A 7 -2.96 -63.53 8.63
CA ASN A 7 -1.86 -64.51 8.70
C ASN A 7 -0.84 -64.19 7.60
N ASP A 8 0.44 -64.21 7.96
CA ASP A 8 1.63 -64.44 7.14
C ASP A 8 1.65 -63.96 5.67
N GLY A 9 1.61 -62.64 5.47
CA GLY A 9 2.30 -61.97 4.36
C GLY A 9 1.60 -61.88 3.00
N HIS A 10 1.51 -60.66 2.48
CA HIS A 10 0.95 -60.28 1.17
C HIS A 10 -0.60 -60.33 1.08
N LEU A 11 -1.15 -60.28 -0.14
CA LEU A 11 -2.00 -59.13 -0.54
C LEU A 11 -3.27 -59.47 -1.35
N LYS A 12 -4.17 -58.47 -1.43
CA LYS A 12 -5.26 -58.21 -2.42
C LYS A 12 -6.70 -58.74 -2.15
N PRO A 13 -7.74 -58.08 -2.72
CA PRO A 13 -9.14 -58.22 -2.30
C PRO A 13 -10.02 -59.12 -3.20
N SER A 14 -11.24 -59.40 -2.75
CA SER A 14 -12.34 -60.00 -3.55
C SER A 14 -13.61 -59.11 -3.56
N ARG A 15 -14.68 -59.53 -4.24
CA ARG A 15 -15.79 -58.67 -4.72
C ARG A 15 -17.12 -59.44 -4.82
N LYS A 16 -18.27 -58.73 -4.73
CA LYS A 16 -19.67 -59.19 -4.99
C LYS A 16 -20.24 -60.15 -3.91
N GLU A 17 -21.56 -60.42 -3.80
CA GLU A 17 -22.66 -60.30 -4.79
C GLU A 17 -24.10 -60.16 -4.21
N HIS A 18 -24.95 -59.32 -4.85
CA HIS A 18 -26.44 -59.32 -5.06
C HIS A 18 -27.54 -59.72 -4.01
N LEU A 19 -28.80 -59.38 -4.41
CA LEU A 19 -30.15 -59.79 -3.93
C LEU A 19 -30.79 -58.98 -2.76
N SER A 20 -32.11 -58.69 -2.67
CA SER A 20 -33.24 -58.81 -3.64
C SER A 20 -34.64 -58.28 -3.16
N TYR A 21 -35.49 -57.81 -4.12
CA TYR A 21 -36.95 -58.09 -4.32
C TYR A 21 -38.16 -57.20 -3.86
N LEU A 22 -39.27 -57.33 -4.65
CA LEU A 22 -40.66 -56.78 -4.60
C LEU A 22 -40.87 -55.30 -5.06
N SER A 23 -41.90 -54.79 -5.80
CA SER A 23 -43.22 -55.18 -6.42
C SER A 23 -44.50 -55.15 -5.55
N GLU A 24 -45.70 -54.65 -5.93
CA GLU A 24 -46.32 -53.95 -7.12
C GLU A 24 -47.56 -53.13 -6.61
N GLY A 25 -48.39 -52.35 -7.33
CA GLY A 25 -48.44 -51.87 -8.74
C GLY A 25 -49.87 -51.51 -9.26
N ARG A 26 -49.98 -50.60 -10.26
CA ARG A 26 -51.18 -50.22 -11.10
C ARG A 26 -52.30 -49.40 -10.40
N GLY A 27 -53.18 -48.63 -11.08
CA GLY A 27 -53.52 -48.48 -12.52
C GLY A 27 -54.18 -47.10 -12.91
N PRO A 28 -54.76 -46.92 -14.13
CA PRO A 28 -54.57 -45.67 -14.90
C PRO A 28 -55.83 -44.84 -15.32
N GLY A 29 -55.60 -43.62 -15.85
CA GLY A 29 -56.56 -42.71 -16.49
C GLY A 29 -55.88 -41.64 -17.38
N HIS A 30 -56.61 -40.94 -18.26
CA HIS A 30 -56.06 -40.22 -19.43
C HIS A 30 -56.82 -38.91 -19.79
N SER A 31 -56.28 -37.90 -20.50
CA SER A 31 -54.88 -37.49 -20.75
C SER A 31 -54.77 -36.19 -21.61
N LYS A 32 -53.89 -35.24 -21.24
CA LYS A 32 -53.37 -34.08 -22.02
C LYS A 32 -54.41 -32.94 -22.30
N LEU A 33 -54.06 -31.64 -22.29
CA LEU A 33 -52.81 -30.97 -22.70
C LEU A 33 -52.21 -29.98 -21.66
N CYS A 34 -50.90 -29.73 -21.80
CA CYS A 34 -50.16 -28.53 -21.36
C CYS A 34 -50.36 -27.97 -19.93
N SER A 35 -50.06 -28.78 -18.90
CA SER A 35 -49.39 -28.25 -17.69
C SER A 35 -48.70 -29.38 -16.91
N THR A 36 -47.36 -29.34 -16.87
CA THR A 36 -46.55 -30.01 -15.84
C THR A 36 -45.14 -29.42 -15.80
N ILE A 37 -44.94 -28.49 -14.87
CA ILE A 37 -43.68 -28.46 -14.11
C ILE A 37 -43.68 -29.72 -13.22
N TRP A 38 -42.51 -30.16 -12.75
CA TRP A 38 -42.24 -31.31 -11.86
C TRP A 38 -42.04 -32.70 -12.50
N THR A 39 -41.05 -33.41 -11.95
CA THR A 39 -40.75 -34.86 -12.07
C THR A 39 -40.26 -35.42 -13.42
N LEU A 40 -39.05 -35.02 -13.87
CA LEU A 40 -38.27 -35.85 -14.81
C LEU A 40 -36.73 -35.72 -14.67
N ALA A 41 -36.18 -35.73 -13.44
CA ALA A 41 -34.73 -35.63 -13.20
C ALA A 41 -34.23 -36.35 -11.91
N MET A 42 -34.75 -37.53 -11.57
CA MET A 42 -34.37 -38.28 -10.36
C MET A 42 -33.50 -39.55 -10.59
N LEU A 43 -33.07 -39.80 -11.84
CA LEU A 43 -32.16 -40.92 -12.18
C LEU A 43 -31.16 -40.50 -13.27
N ALA A 44 -30.19 -39.65 -12.90
CA ALA A 44 -29.00 -39.36 -13.72
C ALA A 44 -27.70 -39.18 -12.89
N PHE A 45 -27.71 -39.54 -11.60
CA PHE A 45 -26.50 -39.57 -10.77
C PHE A 45 -25.63 -40.79 -11.14
N ILE A 46 -24.81 -40.66 -12.20
CA ILE A 46 -23.51 -41.35 -12.37
C ILE A 46 -22.80 -40.85 -13.66
N PHE A 47 -21.61 -40.27 -13.48
CA PHE A 47 -20.53 -40.15 -14.47
C PHE A 47 -20.81 -39.46 -15.82
N VAL A 48 -21.00 -38.13 -15.77
CA VAL A 48 -20.23 -37.20 -16.62
C VAL A 48 -19.50 -36.25 -15.65
N PRO A 49 -18.19 -35.98 -15.82
CA PRO A 49 -17.48 -35.13 -14.87
C PRO A 49 -17.98 -33.69 -14.95
N PHE A 50 -18.54 -33.20 -13.85
CA PHE A 50 -18.63 -31.76 -13.61
C PHE A 50 -17.20 -31.21 -13.57
N LEU A 51 -16.80 -30.51 -14.62
CA LEU A 51 -15.78 -29.47 -14.50
C LEU A 51 -16.44 -28.31 -13.74
N LEU A 52 -16.52 -28.45 -12.42
CA LEU A 52 -16.68 -27.31 -11.54
C LEU A 52 -15.51 -26.36 -11.83
N PHE A 53 -15.81 -25.21 -12.42
CA PHE A 53 -14.94 -24.04 -12.29
C PHE A 53 -15.02 -23.59 -10.83
N SER A 54 -14.30 -24.30 -9.97
CA SER A 54 -14.03 -23.85 -8.61
C SER A 54 -13.33 -22.50 -8.70
N VAL A 55 -14.01 -21.44 -8.26
CA VAL A 55 -13.42 -20.12 -8.07
C VAL A 55 -12.13 -20.30 -7.24
N PRO A 56 -11.01 -19.68 -7.62
CA PRO A 56 -9.76 -19.85 -6.89
C PRO A 56 -9.86 -19.19 -5.52
N LEU A 57 -10.22 -19.98 -4.49
CA LEU A 57 -10.30 -19.53 -3.10
C LEU A 57 -9.03 -18.77 -2.72
N SER A 58 -9.26 -17.52 -2.30
CA SER A 58 -8.25 -16.58 -1.84
C SER A 58 -7.70 -16.97 -0.46
N CYS A 59 -6.82 -16.15 0.10
CA CYS A 59 -6.16 -16.47 1.36
C CYS A 59 -7.07 -16.32 2.59
N SER A 60 -8.01 -15.36 2.57
CA SER A 60 -9.03 -15.17 3.61
C SER A 60 -10.04 -16.32 3.63
N GLU A 61 -10.58 -16.68 2.46
CA GLU A 61 -11.54 -17.80 2.30
C GLU A 61 -10.89 -19.18 2.51
N GLY A 62 -9.57 -19.26 2.41
CA GLY A 62 -8.84 -20.51 2.43
C GLY A 62 -8.86 -21.26 3.76
N PHE A 63 -9.11 -20.60 4.90
CA PHE A 63 -9.06 -21.21 6.22
C PHE A 63 -10.41 -21.82 6.65
N THR A 64 -10.42 -23.13 6.89
CA THR A 64 -11.57 -23.83 7.49
C THR A 64 -11.75 -23.46 8.97
N GLU A 65 -12.96 -23.66 9.50
CA GLU A 65 -13.31 -23.51 10.93
C GLU A 65 -12.35 -24.25 11.89
N LEU A 66 -11.72 -25.33 11.42
CA LEU A 66 -10.78 -26.15 12.18
C LEU A 66 -9.32 -25.64 12.16
N GLY A 67 -9.08 -24.44 11.60
CA GLY A 67 -7.77 -23.79 11.49
C GLY A 67 -6.91 -24.28 10.32
N TYR A 68 -7.44 -25.15 9.44
CA TYR A 68 -6.69 -25.69 8.31
C TYR A 68 -6.95 -24.88 7.04
N TYR A 69 -5.89 -24.34 6.46
CA TYR A 69 -5.88 -23.75 5.14
C TYR A 69 -6.08 -24.84 4.08
N ASN A 70 -7.09 -24.66 3.24
CA ASN A 70 -7.46 -25.52 2.12
C ASN A 70 -7.61 -24.73 0.80
N GLY A 71 -7.22 -23.44 0.77
CA GLY A 71 -7.31 -22.54 -0.39
C GLY A 71 -6.42 -22.91 -1.58
N THR A 72 -6.38 -22.05 -2.60
CA THR A 72 -5.83 -22.40 -3.93
C THR A 72 -4.44 -21.86 -4.27
N VAL A 73 -3.75 -21.20 -3.33
CA VAL A 73 -2.35 -20.80 -3.52
C VAL A 73 -1.46 -22.04 -3.70
N SER A 74 -0.59 -22.01 -4.70
CA SER A 74 0.28 -23.14 -5.13
C SER A 74 1.71 -22.70 -5.51
N GLN A 75 2.13 -21.54 -4.99
CA GLN A 75 3.49 -21.01 -5.12
C GLN A 75 3.99 -20.48 -3.78
N THR A 76 5.29 -20.61 -3.54
CA THR A 76 5.95 -20.05 -2.35
C THR A 76 6.07 -18.53 -2.44
N ASP A 77 6.34 -17.86 -1.31
CA ASP A 77 6.70 -16.42 -1.21
C ASP A 77 7.79 -15.98 -2.21
N SER A 78 8.63 -16.91 -2.67
CA SER A 78 9.67 -16.65 -3.68
C SER A 78 9.30 -17.13 -5.10
N GLY A 79 8.00 -17.17 -5.42
CA GLY A 79 7.47 -17.53 -6.74
C GLY A 79 7.85 -18.93 -7.21
N SER A 80 8.18 -19.84 -6.30
CA SER A 80 8.57 -21.21 -6.65
C SER A 80 7.33 -22.11 -6.66
N PRO A 81 7.06 -22.88 -7.73
CA PRO A 81 5.89 -23.73 -7.78
C PRO A 81 5.99 -24.87 -6.77
N CYS A 82 4.89 -25.11 -6.07
CA CYS A 82 4.79 -26.17 -5.08
C CYS A 82 4.73 -27.57 -5.72
N LEU A 83 5.27 -28.55 -5.01
CA LEU A 83 5.20 -29.98 -5.32
C LEU A 83 3.89 -30.57 -4.78
N LYS A 84 3.52 -31.77 -5.24
CA LYS A 84 2.34 -32.47 -4.71
C LYS A 84 2.63 -33.06 -3.34
N TRP A 85 1.66 -32.99 -2.42
CA TRP A 85 1.80 -33.64 -1.12
C TRP A 85 1.95 -35.16 -1.21
N THR A 86 1.40 -35.79 -2.25
CA THR A 86 1.60 -37.23 -2.52
C THR A 86 3.00 -37.61 -3.00
N GLU A 87 3.88 -36.65 -3.33
CA GLU A 87 5.33 -36.91 -3.44
C GLU A 87 5.96 -37.18 -2.04
N PHE A 88 5.23 -36.92 -0.96
CA PHE A 88 5.66 -37.07 0.45
C PHE A 88 4.68 -37.97 1.24
N PRO A 89 4.53 -39.25 0.85
CA PRO A 89 3.48 -40.12 1.38
C PRO A 89 3.56 -40.35 2.91
N ASP A 90 4.75 -40.26 3.50
CA ASP A 90 4.93 -40.36 4.95
C ASP A 90 4.34 -39.14 5.68
N TYR A 91 4.45 -37.96 5.08
CA TYR A 91 3.89 -36.71 5.62
C TYR A 91 2.35 -36.69 5.50
N VAL A 92 1.81 -37.24 4.40
CA VAL A 92 0.35 -37.43 4.23
C VAL A 92 -0.20 -38.44 5.25
N GLN A 93 0.57 -39.49 5.59
CA GLN A 93 0.20 -40.44 6.65
C GLN A 93 0.31 -39.84 8.06
N GLN A 94 1.24 -38.91 8.29
CA GLN A 94 1.40 -38.22 9.58
C GLN A 94 0.25 -37.24 9.89
N TYR A 95 -0.33 -36.61 8.85
CA TYR A 95 -1.38 -35.59 8.99
C TYR A 95 -2.66 -35.93 8.20
N PRO A 96 -3.35 -37.03 8.53
CA PRO A 96 -4.54 -37.47 7.83
C PRO A 96 -5.67 -36.44 7.96
N GLY A 97 -6.36 -36.17 6.84
CA GLY A 97 -7.50 -35.23 6.79
C GLY A 97 -7.13 -33.75 6.88
N ARG A 98 -5.84 -33.37 6.91
CA ARG A 98 -5.39 -31.96 6.98
C ARG A 98 -5.26 -31.28 5.61
N GLY A 99 -6.17 -31.58 4.69
CA GLY A 99 -6.15 -31.04 3.33
C GLY A 99 -4.97 -31.49 2.46
N LEU A 100 -4.19 -32.50 2.86
CA LEU A 100 -3.07 -33.02 2.07
C LEU A 100 -3.57 -34.01 1.01
N GLY A 101 -3.13 -33.90 -0.25
CA GLY A 101 -3.62 -34.73 -1.34
C GLY A 101 -2.89 -34.57 -2.68
N GLU A 102 -3.54 -34.99 -3.77
CA GLU A 102 -3.03 -35.05 -5.16
C GLU A 102 -2.89 -33.66 -5.85
N HIS A 103 -2.56 -32.61 -5.09
CA HIS A 103 -2.45 -31.23 -5.53
C HIS A 103 -1.18 -30.55 -5.01
N SER A 104 -0.77 -29.49 -5.70
CA SER A 104 0.31 -28.59 -5.30
C SER A 104 -0.15 -27.41 -4.43
N TYR A 105 -1.42 -27.34 -4.01
CA TYR A 105 -1.88 -26.26 -3.13
C TYR A 105 -1.23 -26.32 -1.75
N CYS A 106 -0.84 -25.16 -1.21
CA CYS A 106 -0.21 -24.99 0.09
C CYS A 106 -1.16 -25.35 1.23
N ARG A 107 -0.64 -25.77 2.39
CA ARG A 107 -1.41 -26.24 3.56
C ARG A 107 -0.65 -25.92 4.86
N ASN A 108 -1.33 -25.94 6.00
CA ASN A 108 -0.73 -25.83 7.34
C ASN A 108 -1.11 -27.07 8.21
N PRO A 109 -0.67 -28.29 7.83
CA PRO A 109 -1.08 -29.53 8.50
C PRO A 109 -0.68 -29.62 9.99
N ASP A 110 0.37 -28.87 10.34
CA ASP A 110 0.95 -28.61 11.66
C ASP A 110 0.21 -27.54 12.49
N ARG A 111 -0.69 -26.77 11.87
CA ARG A 111 -1.36 -25.56 12.40
C ARG A 111 -0.48 -24.31 12.53
N GLU A 112 0.61 -24.20 11.76
CA GLU A 112 1.26 -22.89 11.64
C GLU A 112 0.30 -21.85 11.01
N SER A 113 0.48 -20.57 11.32
CA SER A 113 -0.41 -19.49 10.84
C SER A 113 -0.33 -19.31 9.33
N ASN A 114 0.83 -19.59 8.74
CA ASN A 114 1.10 -19.34 7.34
C ASN A 114 1.07 -20.67 6.58
N PRO A 115 0.23 -20.83 5.53
CA PRO A 115 0.25 -22.03 4.73
C PRO A 115 1.58 -22.15 3.97
N TRP A 116 2.10 -23.36 3.88
CA TRP A 116 3.39 -23.65 3.26
C TRP A 116 3.29 -24.82 2.29
N CYS A 117 4.35 -25.08 1.54
CA CYS A 117 4.46 -26.25 0.68
C CYS A 117 5.92 -26.73 0.54
N PHE A 118 6.08 -27.97 0.08
CA PHE A 118 7.35 -28.42 -0.47
C PHE A 118 7.55 -27.85 -1.88
N PHE A 119 8.77 -27.45 -2.23
CA PHE A 119 9.13 -26.96 -3.56
C PHE A 119 10.50 -27.52 -4.01
N ARG A 120 10.76 -27.51 -5.31
CA ARG A 120 12.04 -27.97 -5.87
C ARG A 120 13.00 -26.79 -6.06
N GLN A 121 14.14 -26.86 -5.40
CA GLN A 121 15.21 -25.87 -5.51
C GLN A 121 15.94 -25.98 -6.85
N SER A 122 16.66 -24.93 -7.26
CA SER A 122 17.53 -24.93 -8.44
C SER A 122 18.69 -25.94 -8.38
N SER A 123 19.03 -26.41 -7.18
CA SER A 123 19.97 -27.52 -6.92
C SER A 123 19.39 -28.91 -7.20
N GLY A 124 18.09 -29.01 -7.51
CA GLY A 124 17.34 -30.27 -7.57
C GLY A 124 16.91 -30.82 -6.20
N ALA A 125 17.41 -30.25 -5.10
CA ALA A 125 16.98 -30.61 -3.75
C ALA A 125 15.53 -30.18 -3.50
N ILE A 126 14.85 -30.89 -2.61
CA ILE A 126 13.53 -30.51 -2.12
C ILE A 126 13.72 -29.60 -0.89
N GLY A 127 13.08 -28.43 -0.91
CA GLY A 127 12.91 -27.57 0.26
C GLY A 127 11.44 -27.48 0.65
N TRP A 128 11.16 -26.80 1.76
CA TRP A 128 9.84 -26.28 2.08
C TRP A 128 9.94 -24.76 2.26
N ALA A 129 8.83 -24.05 2.02
CA ALA A 129 8.70 -22.63 2.31
C ALA A 129 7.22 -22.24 2.44
N TYR A 130 6.96 -21.14 3.14
CA TYR A 130 5.65 -20.49 3.17
C TYR A 130 5.21 -20.04 1.77
N CYS A 131 3.91 -19.89 1.63
CA CYS A 131 3.23 -19.47 0.42
C CYS A 131 2.58 -18.10 0.58
N ASP A 132 2.48 -17.39 -0.54
CA ASP A 132 2.06 -15.99 -0.59
C ASP A 132 0.58 -15.83 -0.22
N CYS A 133 0.35 -15.72 1.09
CA CYS A 133 -0.91 -15.37 1.72
C CYS A 133 -0.72 -14.19 2.69
N HIS A 134 0.11 -13.22 2.29
CA HIS A 134 0.41 -12.02 3.06
C HIS A 134 -0.74 -10.98 2.99
N GLN A 135 -1.87 -11.30 3.63
CA GLN A 135 -2.94 -10.34 3.94
C GLN A 135 -2.55 -9.51 5.18
N GLY A 136 -1.91 -8.36 4.94
CA GLY A 136 -1.46 -7.44 6.00
C GLY A 136 -0.12 -7.81 6.61
N THR A 137 0.37 -6.98 7.53
CA THR A 137 1.66 -7.17 8.25
C THR A 137 1.49 -7.77 9.65
N GLY A 138 0.31 -8.32 9.94
CA GLY A 138 -0.11 -8.85 11.24
C GLY A 138 -1.03 -10.07 11.10
N PRO A 139 -1.84 -10.40 12.11
CA PRO A 139 -2.67 -11.60 12.12
C PRO A 139 -3.82 -11.51 11.11
N PRO A 140 -4.22 -12.62 10.46
CA PRO A 140 -5.37 -12.63 9.57
C PRO A 140 -6.65 -12.13 10.24
N LEU A 141 -7.40 -11.28 9.51
CA LEU A 141 -8.72 -10.79 9.90
C LEU A 141 -9.78 -11.32 8.94
N ARG A 142 -11.03 -11.37 9.42
CA ARG A 142 -12.23 -11.53 8.60
C ARG A 142 -13.40 -10.76 9.22
N LEU A 143 -14.37 -10.43 8.38
CA LEU A 143 -15.67 -9.94 8.81
C LEU A 143 -16.68 -11.10 8.74
N VAL A 144 -17.58 -11.19 9.71
CA VAL A 144 -18.58 -12.27 9.80
C VAL A 144 -19.93 -11.72 10.23
N GLY A 145 -21.00 -12.09 9.52
CA GLY A 145 -22.38 -11.76 9.89
C GLY A 145 -22.88 -10.37 9.46
N GLY A 146 -22.12 -9.64 8.63
CA GLY A 146 -22.66 -8.55 7.82
C GLY A 146 -23.48 -9.08 6.64
N GLU A 147 -24.26 -8.21 6.00
CA GLU A 147 -25.00 -8.58 4.77
C GLU A 147 -24.14 -8.42 3.50
N GLU A 148 -23.11 -7.57 3.55
CA GLU A 148 -22.21 -7.23 2.45
C GLU A 148 -20.74 -7.53 2.80
N ASP A 149 -19.90 -7.81 1.79
CA ASP A 149 -18.48 -8.20 1.95
C ASP A 149 -17.58 -7.16 2.67
N PHE A 150 -18.08 -5.94 2.88
CA PHE A 150 -17.36 -4.84 3.53
C PHE A 150 -17.76 -4.59 5.00
N GLU A 151 -18.60 -5.43 5.60
CA GLU A 151 -19.05 -5.26 6.99
C GLU A 151 -19.23 -6.57 7.77
N GLY A 152 -19.29 -6.47 9.10
CA GLY A 152 -19.51 -7.61 9.99
C GLY A 152 -18.82 -7.49 11.34
N ARG A 153 -19.02 -8.50 12.19
CA ARG A 153 -18.23 -8.71 13.43
C ARG A 153 -16.78 -8.96 13.04
N VAL A 154 -15.85 -8.33 13.74
CA VAL A 154 -14.41 -8.53 13.48
C VAL A 154 -13.94 -9.79 14.19
N GLU A 155 -13.37 -10.71 13.43
CA GLU A 155 -12.69 -11.87 13.98
C GLU A 155 -11.21 -11.87 13.56
N VAL A 156 -10.34 -12.16 14.52
CA VAL A 156 -8.87 -12.20 14.38
C VAL A 156 -8.35 -13.61 14.65
N TYR A 157 -7.37 -14.05 13.86
CA TYR A 157 -6.75 -15.36 14.00
C TYR A 157 -5.48 -15.29 14.86
N HIS A 158 -5.52 -15.92 16.04
CA HIS A 158 -4.40 -15.99 16.98
C HIS A 158 -4.32 -17.37 17.67
N ASP A 159 -3.12 -17.85 17.96
CA ASP A 159 -2.84 -19.17 18.58
C ASP A 159 -3.65 -20.35 18.02
N GLY A 160 -3.81 -20.38 16.70
CA GLY A 160 -4.43 -21.50 15.97
C GLY A 160 -5.97 -21.48 15.95
N ARG A 161 -6.61 -20.37 16.31
CA ARG A 161 -8.07 -20.21 16.39
C ARG A 161 -8.51 -18.81 15.98
N TRP A 162 -9.66 -18.72 15.32
CA TRP A 162 -10.41 -17.47 15.20
C TRP A 162 -11.03 -17.13 16.57
N GLY A 163 -11.19 -15.84 16.82
CA GLY A 163 -11.99 -15.31 17.93
C GLY A 163 -12.33 -13.85 17.71
N SER A 164 -13.28 -13.34 18.48
CA SER A 164 -13.80 -11.98 18.36
C SER A 164 -12.92 -10.95 19.09
N ILE A 165 -13.31 -9.69 19.03
CA ILE A 165 -12.69 -8.55 19.71
C ILE A 165 -13.75 -7.91 20.60
N CYS A 166 -13.39 -7.43 21.79
CA CYS A 166 -14.33 -6.69 22.64
C CYS A 166 -14.49 -5.23 22.20
N ASP A 167 -15.68 -4.67 22.37
CA ASP A 167 -16.02 -3.28 22.07
C ASP A 167 -15.59 -2.26 23.16
N ASP A 168 -15.00 -2.71 24.27
CA ASP A 168 -14.42 -1.83 25.31
C ASP A 168 -13.32 -0.94 24.69
N GLN A 169 -13.63 0.37 24.58
CA GLN A 169 -12.84 1.42 23.90
C GLN A 169 -12.75 1.35 22.36
N TRP A 170 -13.49 0.45 21.70
CA TRP A 170 -13.51 0.30 20.24
C TRP A 170 -14.15 1.52 19.53
N ASP A 171 -13.37 2.25 18.72
CA ASP A 171 -13.82 3.44 17.99
C ASP A 171 -13.48 3.43 16.48
N ASP A 172 -13.89 4.47 15.75
CA ASP A 172 -13.74 4.57 14.29
C ASP A 172 -12.26 4.55 13.83
N MET A 173 -11.30 4.82 14.71
CA MET A 173 -9.86 4.67 14.46
C MET A 173 -9.41 3.20 14.47
N ASP A 174 -10.02 2.34 15.29
CA ASP A 174 -9.84 0.90 15.21
C ASP A 174 -10.48 0.35 13.92
N ALA A 175 -11.68 0.85 13.59
CA ALA A 175 -12.36 0.49 12.36
C ALA A 175 -11.54 0.87 11.10
N GLU A 176 -10.92 2.06 11.06
CA GLU A 176 -9.97 2.46 10.00
C GLU A 176 -8.84 1.43 9.83
N VAL A 177 -8.26 0.95 10.94
CA VAL A 177 -7.20 -0.09 10.90
C VAL A 177 -7.74 -1.42 10.38
N VAL A 178 -8.93 -1.87 10.79
CA VAL A 178 -9.56 -3.09 10.27
C VAL A 178 -9.79 -3.00 8.77
N CYS A 179 -10.45 -1.95 8.31
CA CYS A 179 -10.79 -1.75 6.92
C CYS A 179 -9.54 -1.71 6.04
N ARG A 180 -8.54 -0.93 6.46
CA ARG A 180 -7.27 -0.79 5.74
C ARG A 180 -6.41 -2.06 5.79
N GLN A 181 -6.47 -2.87 6.86
CA GLN A 181 -5.80 -4.17 6.94
C GLN A 181 -6.45 -5.20 6.00
N LEU A 182 -7.78 -5.19 5.88
CA LEU A 182 -8.53 -6.01 4.91
C LEU A 182 -8.34 -5.55 3.45
N GLY A 183 -7.80 -4.34 3.24
CA GLY A 183 -7.65 -3.72 1.92
C GLY A 183 -8.93 -3.06 1.39
N LEU A 184 -9.94 -2.91 2.26
CA LEU A 184 -11.15 -2.14 2.06
C LEU A 184 -10.87 -0.64 2.27
N GLY A 185 -11.79 0.22 1.84
CA GLY A 185 -11.68 1.66 2.02
C GLY A 185 -13.01 2.35 1.77
N GLY A 186 -13.29 3.37 2.57
CA GLY A 186 -14.62 3.98 2.67
C GLY A 186 -14.68 4.95 3.84
N ILE A 187 -15.87 5.14 4.41
CA ILE A 187 -16.02 5.69 5.77
C ILE A 187 -15.97 4.50 6.74
N PRO A 188 -14.92 4.37 7.58
CA PRO A 188 -14.91 3.36 8.63
C PRO A 188 -15.96 3.73 9.70
N LYS A 189 -16.70 2.73 10.17
CA LYS A 189 -17.63 2.87 11.29
C LYS A 189 -17.47 1.70 12.24
N ALA A 190 -17.17 2.00 13.50
CA ALA A 190 -17.18 1.03 14.59
C ALA A 190 -18.61 0.66 14.99
N TRP A 191 -18.82 -0.61 15.34
CA TRP A 191 -20.07 -1.12 15.89
C TRP A 191 -19.79 -1.95 17.15
N SER A 192 -20.70 -1.82 18.12
CA SER A 192 -20.66 -2.43 19.45
C SER A 192 -21.92 -3.25 19.71
N TRP A 193 -22.04 -3.86 20.89
CA TRP A 193 -23.19 -4.65 21.34
C TRP A 193 -23.53 -5.83 20.42
N ALA A 194 -22.50 -6.48 19.86
CA ALA A 194 -22.62 -7.64 18.97
C ALA A 194 -23.58 -7.40 17.77
N HIS A 195 -23.51 -6.20 17.17
CA HIS A 195 -24.40 -5.73 16.08
C HIS A 195 -24.62 -6.78 14.96
N PHE A 196 -23.55 -7.43 14.51
CA PHE A 196 -23.56 -8.45 13.46
C PHE A 196 -23.69 -9.89 14.01
N GLY A 197 -24.41 -10.01 15.12
CA GLY A 197 -24.54 -11.22 15.91
C GLY A 197 -23.33 -11.51 16.81
N GLN A 198 -23.59 -12.28 17.86
CA GLN A 198 -22.56 -12.78 18.78
C GLN A 198 -21.62 -13.77 18.09
N GLY A 199 -20.34 -13.69 18.40
CA GLY A 199 -19.31 -14.63 17.98
C GLY A 199 -19.31 -15.93 18.78
N SER A 200 -18.29 -16.75 18.55
CA SER A 200 -18.08 -17.98 19.31
C SER A 200 -16.60 -18.37 19.33
N GLY A 201 -16.05 -18.59 20.53
CA GLY A 201 -14.65 -18.97 20.72
C GLY A 201 -14.02 -18.21 21.89
N PRO A 202 -12.74 -17.82 21.79
CA PRO A 202 -12.16 -16.79 22.65
C PRO A 202 -12.55 -15.39 22.17
N ILE A 203 -12.54 -14.43 23.09
CA ILE A 203 -12.35 -13.01 22.76
C ILE A 203 -10.84 -12.77 22.79
N GLN A 204 -10.27 -12.39 21.66
CA GLN A 204 -8.82 -12.36 21.43
C GLN A 204 -8.18 -11.05 21.88
N LEU A 205 -8.89 -9.93 21.69
CA LEU A 205 -8.44 -8.56 21.93
C LEU A 205 -9.50 -7.76 22.69
N ASP A 206 -9.05 -6.77 23.44
CA ASP A 206 -9.81 -5.93 24.38
C ASP A 206 -9.03 -4.64 24.65
N ALA A 207 -9.74 -3.57 25.01
CA ALA A 207 -9.18 -2.24 25.24
C ALA A 207 -8.32 -1.73 24.06
N VAL A 208 -8.71 -2.08 22.83
CA VAL A 208 -8.01 -1.67 21.61
C VAL A 208 -8.16 -0.15 21.44
N GLN A 209 -7.06 0.54 21.16
CA GLN A 209 -6.99 2.01 21.08
C GLN A 209 -6.06 2.42 19.92
N CYS A 210 -6.39 2.01 18.69
CA CYS A 210 -5.65 2.38 17.48
C CYS A 210 -5.62 3.92 17.27
N THR A 211 -4.58 4.41 16.60
CA THR A 211 -4.49 5.82 16.16
C THR A 211 -4.94 6.03 14.72
N GLY A 212 -5.55 5.01 14.10
CA GLY A 212 -5.94 4.98 12.69
C GLY A 212 -4.75 4.82 11.72
N ASN A 213 -3.53 4.66 12.22
CA ASN A 213 -2.27 4.69 11.43
C ASN A 213 -1.49 3.36 11.45
N GLU A 214 -1.91 2.42 12.29
CA GLU A 214 -1.33 1.09 12.48
C GLU A 214 -1.54 0.21 11.25
N LEU A 215 -0.58 -0.64 10.89
CA LEU A 215 -0.70 -1.47 9.68
C LEU A 215 -1.54 -2.74 9.90
N SER A 216 -1.78 -3.09 11.16
CA SER A 216 -2.63 -4.19 11.59
C SER A 216 -3.01 -4.06 13.07
N LEU A 217 -4.12 -4.67 13.49
CA LEU A 217 -4.66 -4.54 14.86
C LEU A 217 -3.70 -4.99 15.98
N ASP A 218 -2.71 -5.86 15.68
CA ASP A 218 -1.67 -6.27 16.64
C ASP A 218 -0.62 -5.18 16.93
N GLU A 219 -0.62 -4.08 16.18
CA GLU A 219 0.24 -2.92 16.44
C GLU A 219 -0.42 -1.86 17.34
N CYS A 220 -1.74 -1.92 17.54
CA CYS A 220 -2.47 -0.98 18.39
C CYS A 220 -2.24 -1.29 19.88
N PRO A 221 -2.29 -0.29 20.78
CA PRO A 221 -2.42 -0.54 22.22
C PRO A 221 -3.65 -1.40 22.52
N HIS A 222 -3.50 -2.46 23.32
CA HIS A 222 -4.58 -3.35 23.75
C HIS A 222 -4.23 -4.04 25.09
N SER A 223 -5.20 -4.67 25.78
CA SER A 223 -5.03 -5.38 27.06
C SER A 223 -4.02 -6.56 27.02
N GLY A 224 -3.62 -6.98 25.83
CA GLY A 224 -2.89 -8.23 25.55
C GLY A 224 -3.84 -9.36 25.12
N TRP A 225 -3.28 -10.37 24.43
CA TRP A 225 -4.05 -11.50 23.90
C TRP A 225 -4.79 -12.29 24.99
N GLU A 226 -6.07 -12.60 24.73
CA GLU A 226 -6.99 -13.33 25.61
C GLU A 226 -7.09 -12.75 27.04
N LYS A 227 -6.94 -11.43 27.17
CA LYS A 227 -7.15 -10.67 28.42
C LYS A 227 -8.27 -9.67 28.20
N HIS A 228 -9.46 -10.03 28.61
CA HIS A 228 -10.67 -9.21 28.52
C HIS A 228 -11.50 -9.37 29.81
N ASN A 229 -12.37 -8.40 30.10
CA ASN A 229 -13.46 -8.57 31.07
C ASN A 229 -14.80 -8.96 30.41
N CYS A 230 -14.86 -8.91 29.08
CA CYS A 230 -16.09 -8.92 28.31
C CYS A 230 -16.70 -10.32 28.06
N ASP A 231 -17.96 -10.38 27.66
CA ASP A 231 -18.59 -11.54 27.03
C ASP A 231 -19.02 -11.28 25.57
N HIS A 232 -19.50 -12.30 24.84
CA HIS A 232 -19.83 -12.18 23.40
C HIS A 232 -21.01 -11.25 23.09
N MET A 233 -21.68 -10.64 24.08
CA MET A 233 -22.62 -9.54 23.88
C MET A 233 -21.91 -8.22 23.55
N GLU A 234 -20.64 -8.10 23.94
CA GLU A 234 -19.74 -6.95 23.75
C GLU A 234 -18.77 -7.20 22.57
N ASP A 235 -19.15 -8.09 21.63
CA ASP A 235 -18.34 -8.38 20.44
C ASP A 235 -18.38 -7.22 19.43
N ALA A 236 -17.20 -6.72 19.07
CA ALA A 236 -16.98 -5.60 18.17
C ALA A 236 -17.19 -5.94 16.69
N GLY A 237 -17.70 -4.96 15.94
CA GLY A 237 -17.89 -5.02 14.49
C GLY A 237 -17.42 -3.75 13.79
N VAL A 238 -17.39 -3.81 12.46
CA VAL A 238 -17.13 -2.65 11.59
C VAL A 238 -18.07 -2.66 10.38
N SER A 239 -18.30 -1.48 9.81
CA SER A 239 -18.71 -1.34 8.42
C SER A 239 -17.68 -0.46 7.72
N CYS A 240 -17.02 -0.99 6.70
CA CYS A 240 -15.97 -0.33 5.91
C CYS A 240 -16.58 0.39 4.71
N ASN A 241 -17.68 1.11 4.95
CA ASN A 241 -18.66 1.41 3.93
C ASN A 241 -18.05 2.27 2.80
N PRO A 242 -17.95 1.76 1.55
CA PRO A 242 -17.32 2.47 0.44
C PRO A 242 -18.14 3.67 -0.06
N TYR A 243 -19.39 3.82 0.42
CA TYR A 243 -20.31 4.86 0.02
C TYR A 243 -20.25 6.05 0.99
N THR A 244 -20.17 7.26 0.44
CA THR A 244 -20.44 8.50 1.19
C THR A 244 -21.90 8.86 1.04
N ASP A 245 -22.43 9.66 1.97
CA ASP A 245 -23.73 10.32 1.81
C ASP A 245 -23.89 10.91 0.39
N GLY A 246 -25.08 10.69 -0.18
CA GLY A 246 -25.44 11.13 -1.51
C GLY A 246 -25.03 10.23 -2.66
N VAL A 247 -24.22 9.18 -2.45
CA VAL A 247 -23.91 8.20 -3.50
C VAL A 247 -25.20 7.51 -3.95
N VAL A 248 -25.32 7.30 -5.25
CA VAL A 248 -26.52 6.70 -5.89
C VAL A 248 -26.17 5.40 -6.60
N ARG A 249 -27.16 4.50 -6.68
CA ARG A 249 -27.08 3.24 -7.44
C ARG A 249 -28.36 3.00 -8.23
N LEU A 250 -28.25 2.14 -9.25
CA LEU A 250 -29.40 1.57 -9.97
C LEU A 250 -29.46 0.07 -9.64
N VAL A 251 -30.67 -0.43 -9.34
CA VAL A 251 -30.93 -1.83 -8.97
C VAL A 251 -32.14 -2.39 -9.73
N ASP A 252 -32.28 -3.71 -9.78
CA ASP A 252 -33.37 -4.42 -10.46
C ASP A 252 -33.55 -4.11 -11.97
N GLY A 253 -32.48 -3.64 -12.63
CA GLY A 253 -32.38 -3.52 -14.09
C GLY A 253 -31.63 -4.69 -14.75
N ASP A 254 -31.92 -4.98 -16.02
CA ASP A 254 -31.27 -6.06 -16.77
C ASP A 254 -29.79 -5.76 -17.12
N ASN A 255 -29.34 -4.51 -16.93
CA ASN A 255 -27.96 -4.07 -17.18
C ASN A 255 -27.56 -2.84 -16.33
N PRO A 256 -26.25 -2.54 -16.15
CA PRO A 256 -25.77 -1.48 -15.24
C PRO A 256 -26.13 -0.02 -15.59
N TRP A 257 -26.91 0.21 -16.66
CA TRP A 257 -27.29 1.54 -17.15
C TRP A 257 -28.79 1.81 -16.97
N GLU A 258 -29.52 0.93 -16.28
CA GLU A 258 -30.94 1.08 -15.94
C GLU A 258 -31.29 0.43 -14.58
N GLY A 259 -32.45 0.77 -14.03
CA GLY A 259 -32.95 0.22 -12.77
C GLY A 259 -33.75 1.22 -11.93
N ARG A 260 -34.27 0.77 -10.78
CA ARG A 260 -34.78 1.65 -9.71
C ARG A 260 -33.62 2.44 -9.10
N LEU A 261 -33.83 3.72 -8.84
CA LEU A 261 -32.86 4.63 -8.26
C LEU A 261 -32.89 4.57 -6.73
N GLU A 262 -31.73 4.31 -6.14
CA GLU A 262 -31.52 4.37 -4.70
C GLU A 262 -30.38 5.33 -4.36
N VAL A 263 -30.49 6.01 -3.22
CA VAL A 263 -29.51 6.94 -2.66
C VAL A 263 -29.08 6.47 -1.27
N TYR A 264 -27.81 6.69 -0.93
CA TYR A 264 -27.24 6.34 0.37
C TYR A 264 -27.15 7.58 1.28
N HIS A 265 -27.57 7.47 2.54
CA HIS A 265 -27.43 8.55 3.54
C HIS A 265 -27.40 7.99 4.98
N SER A 266 -26.50 8.53 5.82
CA SER A 266 -26.41 8.30 7.28
C SER A 266 -26.15 6.86 7.77
N GLY A 267 -26.11 5.88 6.86
CA GLY A 267 -25.95 4.46 7.17
C GLY A 267 -26.72 3.55 6.22
N ASP A 268 -27.79 4.07 5.62
CA ASP A 268 -28.81 3.28 4.93
C ASP A 268 -28.89 3.61 3.43
N TRP A 269 -29.28 2.62 2.64
CA TRP A 269 -29.80 2.81 1.28
C TRP A 269 -31.31 3.01 1.32
N GLY A 270 -31.83 3.84 0.42
CA GLY A 270 -33.26 4.03 0.26
C GLY A 270 -33.63 4.65 -1.08
N THR A 271 -34.89 4.56 -1.44
CA THR A 271 -35.39 4.98 -2.76
C THR A 271 -35.66 6.48 -2.81
N VAL A 272 -35.81 6.99 -4.03
CA VAL A 272 -36.16 8.38 -4.34
C VAL A 272 -37.57 8.41 -4.92
N CYS A 273 -38.45 9.28 -4.43
CA CYS A 273 -39.81 9.42 -4.96
C CYS A 273 -39.85 10.10 -6.33
N ASP A 274 -40.78 9.68 -7.20
CA ASP A 274 -40.97 10.20 -8.56
C ASP A 274 -41.85 11.46 -8.63
N ASP A 275 -42.31 11.98 -7.49
CA ASP A 275 -43.13 13.18 -7.44
C ASP A 275 -42.37 14.40 -7.99
N ASN A 276 -42.97 15.03 -9.02
CA ASN A 276 -42.33 16.05 -9.85
C ASN A 276 -41.03 15.63 -10.56
N TRP A 277 -40.74 14.34 -10.74
CA TRP A 277 -39.50 13.88 -11.37
C TRP A 277 -39.36 14.32 -12.84
N THR A 278 -38.18 14.83 -13.20
CA THR A 278 -37.93 15.38 -14.55
C THR A 278 -36.64 14.88 -15.19
N GLU A 279 -36.50 15.15 -16.49
CA GLU A 279 -35.27 14.94 -17.27
C GLU A 279 -34.06 15.70 -16.67
N GLN A 280 -34.26 16.79 -15.93
CA GLN A 280 -33.17 17.48 -15.24
C GLN A 280 -32.62 16.65 -14.07
N HIS A 281 -33.49 15.92 -13.37
CA HIS A 281 -33.10 15.08 -12.22
C HIS A 281 -32.37 13.83 -12.74
N ALA A 282 -32.90 13.22 -13.81
CA ALA A 282 -32.23 12.15 -14.53
C ALA A 282 -30.86 12.59 -15.08
N GLN A 283 -30.69 13.82 -15.55
CA GLN A 283 -29.37 14.35 -15.96
C GLN A 283 -28.38 14.46 -14.78
N VAL A 284 -28.84 14.83 -13.59
CA VAL A 284 -27.99 14.84 -12.37
C VAL A 284 -27.58 13.41 -11.99
N VAL A 285 -28.54 12.48 -11.89
CA VAL A 285 -28.30 11.06 -11.62
C VAL A 285 -27.30 10.47 -12.62
N CYS A 286 -27.56 10.62 -13.91
CA CYS A 286 -26.69 10.10 -14.97
C CYS A 286 -25.30 10.74 -14.91
N ARG A 287 -25.16 12.05 -14.67
CA ARG A 287 -23.86 12.70 -14.46
C ARG A 287 -23.12 12.14 -13.24
N GLN A 288 -23.83 11.91 -12.15
CA GLN A 288 -23.27 11.39 -10.89
C GLN A 288 -22.81 9.93 -11.02
N LEU A 289 -23.53 9.11 -11.80
CA LEU A 289 -23.14 7.75 -12.19
C LEU A 289 -22.08 7.71 -13.32
N GLY A 290 -21.69 8.87 -13.88
CA GLY A 290 -20.67 8.99 -14.93
C GLY A 290 -21.17 8.84 -16.37
N PHE A 291 -22.49 8.72 -16.60
CA PHE A 291 -23.10 8.55 -17.92
C PHE A 291 -23.20 9.88 -18.68
N ARG A 292 -23.55 9.86 -19.98
CA ARG A 292 -23.78 11.08 -20.78
C ARG A 292 -24.95 10.96 -21.77
N TYR A 293 -25.50 12.14 -22.07
CA TYR A 293 -26.68 12.44 -22.91
C TYR A 293 -28.05 12.29 -22.26
N ASN A 294 -29.00 13.01 -22.87
CA ASN A 294 -30.38 13.19 -22.44
C ASN A 294 -31.15 11.86 -22.51
N PHE A 295 -31.52 11.34 -21.35
CA PHE A 295 -32.57 10.34 -21.21
C PHE A 295 -33.90 11.09 -21.06
N SER A 296 -34.93 10.68 -21.81
CA SER A 296 -36.29 11.16 -21.56
C SER A 296 -36.72 10.73 -20.15
N ALA A 297 -37.40 11.63 -19.42
CA ALA A 297 -38.13 11.22 -18.21
C ALA A 297 -39.12 10.11 -18.58
N GLY A 298 -39.05 8.99 -17.88
CA GLY A 298 -39.80 7.79 -18.23
C GLY A 298 -40.31 7.05 -17.02
N ASN A 299 -41.61 7.19 -16.74
CA ASN A 299 -42.33 6.29 -15.84
C ASN A 299 -42.42 4.90 -16.48
N CYS A 300 -41.38 4.10 -16.25
CA CYS A 300 -41.28 2.69 -16.62
C CYS A 300 -41.11 1.88 -15.34
N MET A 301 -42.02 0.94 -15.11
CA MET A 301 -42.07 0.12 -13.89
C MET A 301 -40.86 -0.83 -13.80
N PHE A 302 -39.85 -0.42 -13.03
CA PHE A 302 -39.03 -1.36 -12.27
C PHE A 302 -39.82 -1.81 -11.03
N GLY A 303 -39.37 -2.84 -10.32
CA GLY A 303 -40.11 -3.36 -9.16
C GLY A 303 -40.22 -2.33 -8.03
N GLU A 304 -41.36 -2.33 -7.32
CA GLU A 304 -41.54 -1.59 -6.06
C GLU A 304 -40.36 -1.87 -5.13
N GLY A 305 -39.76 -0.82 -4.57
CA GLY A 305 -38.69 -0.95 -3.59
C GLY A 305 -39.17 -1.46 -2.24
N ALA A 306 -38.24 -1.54 -1.30
CA ALA A 306 -38.53 -1.88 0.09
C ALA A 306 -37.55 -1.17 1.03
N GLY A 307 -38.05 -0.71 2.18
CA GLY A 307 -37.24 -0.09 3.23
C GLY A 307 -37.60 1.37 3.44
N LEU A 308 -36.62 2.26 3.24
CA LEU A 308 -36.78 3.70 3.40
C LEU A 308 -36.96 4.38 2.04
N ILE A 309 -37.95 5.27 1.92
CA ILE A 309 -37.96 6.30 0.88
C ILE A 309 -37.19 7.48 1.49
N LEU A 310 -35.93 7.64 1.12
CA LEU A 310 -35.03 8.59 1.78
C LEU A 310 -35.16 10.01 1.27
N LEU A 311 -35.59 10.19 0.01
CA LEU A 311 -35.53 11.47 -0.69
C LEU A 311 -36.79 11.72 -1.52
N ASP A 312 -37.32 12.95 -1.42
CA ASP A 312 -38.60 13.36 -1.97
C ASP A 312 -38.59 14.87 -2.30
N ASP A 313 -39.59 15.35 -3.05
CA ASP A 313 -39.77 16.74 -3.50
C ASP A 313 -38.50 17.33 -4.15
N VAL A 314 -37.80 16.47 -4.92
CA VAL A 314 -36.51 16.74 -5.55
C VAL A 314 -36.69 17.74 -6.69
N GLN A 315 -35.88 18.79 -6.69
CA GLN A 315 -35.94 19.90 -7.63
C GLN A 315 -34.50 20.26 -8.06
N CYS A 316 -34.07 19.73 -9.20
CA CYS A 316 -32.77 20.03 -9.82
C CYS A 316 -32.91 21.00 -11.01
N GLU A 317 -32.01 21.96 -11.13
CA GLU A 317 -31.86 22.80 -12.33
C GLU A 317 -31.20 22.04 -13.51
N GLY A 318 -30.55 20.91 -13.24
CA GLY A 318 -29.86 20.05 -14.22
C GLY A 318 -28.35 20.29 -14.31
N SER A 319 -27.79 21.14 -13.44
CA SER A 319 -26.36 21.52 -13.42
C SER A 319 -25.56 20.93 -12.24
N GLU A 320 -26.27 20.41 -11.24
CA GLU A 320 -25.79 19.86 -9.97
C GLU A 320 -24.88 18.64 -10.14
N SER A 321 -23.78 18.55 -9.40
CA SER A 321 -22.84 17.41 -9.48
C SER A 321 -23.36 16.16 -8.77
N SER A 322 -24.28 16.32 -7.82
CA SER A 322 -24.92 15.24 -7.06
C SER A 322 -26.38 15.57 -6.76
N LEU A 323 -27.21 14.54 -6.55
CA LEU A 323 -28.58 14.67 -6.05
C LEU A 323 -28.68 15.43 -4.71
N LEU A 324 -27.63 15.43 -3.89
CA LEU A 324 -27.55 16.23 -2.65
C LEU A 324 -27.55 17.74 -2.89
N GLU A 325 -27.12 18.19 -4.06
CA GLU A 325 -27.02 19.62 -4.39
C GLU A 325 -28.32 20.17 -4.98
N CYS A 326 -29.23 19.28 -5.42
CA CYS A 326 -30.59 19.64 -5.77
C CYS A 326 -31.36 20.05 -4.51
N LYS A 327 -32.34 20.95 -4.65
CA LYS A 327 -33.26 21.25 -3.54
C LYS A 327 -34.19 20.06 -3.34
N HIS A 328 -34.30 19.54 -2.11
CA HIS A 328 -35.12 18.37 -1.79
C HIS A 328 -35.87 18.55 -0.46
N SER A 329 -36.72 17.59 -0.08
CA SER A 329 -37.43 17.54 1.21
C SER A 329 -36.47 17.29 2.40
N VAL A 330 -37.00 17.08 3.61
CA VAL A 330 -36.17 16.61 4.73
C VAL A 330 -35.98 15.08 4.59
N TRP A 331 -34.76 14.58 4.74
CA TRP A 331 -34.43 13.15 4.66
C TRP A 331 -35.43 12.27 5.42
N GLY A 332 -35.92 11.22 4.74
CA GLY A 332 -36.92 10.28 5.27
C GLY A 332 -38.31 10.89 5.51
N ARG A 333 -38.60 12.09 4.99
CA ARG A 333 -39.94 12.71 5.05
C ARG A 333 -40.52 12.86 3.65
N HIS A 334 -41.47 12.00 3.37
CA HIS A 334 -42.27 11.91 2.15
C HIS A 334 -43.75 11.66 2.50
N ASP A 335 -44.66 11.82 1.54
CA ASP A 335 -45.99 11.17 1.58
C ASP A 335 -46.19 10.11 0.49
N CYS A 336 -45.17 9.86 -0.34
CA CYS A 336 -45.09 8.78 -1.33
C CYS A 336 -45.07 7.36 -0.74
N SER A 337 -45.23 6.37 -1.62
CA SER A 337 -45.12 4.93 -1.39
C SER A 337 -44.21 4.25 -2.43
N HIS A 338 -43.83 2.98 -2.24
CA HIS A 338 -42.90 2.28 -3.15
C HIS A 338 -43.43 2.04 -4.58
N SER A 339 -44.72 2.32 -4.86
CA SER A 339 -45.23 2.39 -6.25
C SER A 339 -44.86 3.69 -6.97
N GLU A 340 -44.26 4.65 -6.26
CA GLU A 340 -43.79 5.97 -6.71
C GLU A 340 -42.24 6.05 -6.62
N ASP A 341 -41.53 4.91 -6.61
CA ASP A 341 -40.06 4.88 -6.63
C ASP A 341 -39.51 5.18 -8.05
N VAL A 342 -38.53 6.06 -8.16
CA VAL A 342 -37.93 6.49 -9.44
C VAL A 342 -37.25 5.33 -10.19
N GLY A 343 -37.60 5.17 -11.46
CA GLY A 343 -36.91 4.31 -12.43
C GLY A 343 -36.07 5.09 -13.45
N ILE A 344 -34.89 4.57 -13.78
CA ILE A 344 -34.02 5.07 -14.87
C ILE A 344 -34.00 4.04 -16.01
N PRO A 345 -34.57 4.32 -17.20
CA PRO A 345 -34.66 3.35 -18.30
C PRO A 345 -33.51 3.44 -19.31
N THR A 346 -33.15 2.32 -19.98
CA THR A 346 -32.28 2.37 -21.16
C THR A 346 -32.89 3.15 -22.34
N TYR A 347 -32.05 3.83 -23.12
CA TYR A 347 -32.43 4.34 -24.44
C TYR A 347 -31.29 4.30 -25.47
N LEU A 348 -31.15 3.17 -26.18
CA LEU A 348 -30.18 2.99 -27.26
C LEU A 348 -30.83 3.08 -28.65
N ASN A 349 -30.82 4.27 -29.26
CA ASN A 349 -31.28 4.44 -30.63
C ASN A 349 -30.16 4.09 -31.63
N LEU A 350 -30.08 2.80 -31.99
CA LEU A 350 -28.94 2.15 -32.66
C LEU A 350 -28.71 2.57 -34.11
N THR A 351 -28.07 3.73 -34.34
CA THR A 351 -27.45 4.07 -35.64
C THR A 351 -26.05 4.69 -35.52
N SER A 352 -25.09 4.08 -36.23
CA SER A 352 -23.66 4.43 -36.34
C SER A 352 -22.75 4.11 -35.13
N GLY A 353 -21.62 3.45 -35.40
CA GLY A 353 -20.73 2.89 -34.37
C GLY A 353 -19.60 3.83 -33.95
N TRP A 354 -19.83 4.62 -32.89
CA TRP A 354 -18.84 5.49 -32.23
C TRP A 354 -18.71 5.17 -30.72
N PHE A 355 -18.75 3.87 -30.39
CA PHE A 355 -19.21 3.33 -29.10
C PHE A 355 -18.21 3.40 -27.91
N TRP A 356 -17.29 4.36 -27.88
CA TRP A 356 -16.24 4.45 -26.83
C TRP A 356 -16.04 5.85 -26.21
N VAL A 357 -16.89 6.83 -26.54
CA VAL A 357 -16.59 8.27 -26.31
C VAL A 357 -17.36 8.90 -25.14
N LEU A 358 -18.38 8.23 -24.60
CA LEU A 358 -19.49 8.90 -23.91
C LEU A 358 -19.85 8.36 -22.51
N LEU A 359 -19.10 7.40 -21.98
CA LEU A 359 -19.20 7.03 -20.56
C LEU A 359 -17.95 7.56 -19.86
N GLY A 360 -18.16 8.44 -18.89
CA GLY A 360 -17.10 9.04 -18.08
C GLY A 360 -16.44 7.97 -17.23
N VAL A 361 -15.12 7.84 -17.36
CA VAL A 361 -14.35 6.85 -16.61
C VAL A 361 -14.39 7.21 -15.12
N LEU A 362 -14.85 6.28 -14.28
CA LEU A 362 -14.90 6.45 -12.83
C LEU A 362 -13.48 6.61 -12.26
N VAL A 363 -13.27 7.52 -11.33
CA VAL A 363 -11.96 7.88 -10.77
C VAL A 363 -12.00 7.81 -9.25
N ARG A 364 -10.91 7.34 -8.62
CA ARG A 364 -10.68 7.44 -7.16
C ARG A 364 -9.24 7.88 -6.86
N LEU A 365 -9.03 8.41 -5.65
CA LEU A 365 -7.71 8.72 -5.11
C LEU A 365 -7.35 7.72 -4.02
N VAL A 366 -6.14 7.16 -4.06
CA VAL A 366 -5.71 6.11 -3.12
C VAL A 366 -4.33 6.44 -2.54
N SER A 367 -4.11 6.10 -1.28
CA SER A 367 -2.81 6.24 -0.58
C SER A 367 -2.31 7.69 -0.36
N GLY A 368 -3.20 8.69 -0.40
CA GLY A 368 -2.92 10.06 0.09
C GLY A 368 -3.20 10.23 1.59
N GLU A 369 -2.77 11.34 2.19
CA GLU A 369 -3.02 11.68 3.61
C GLU A 369 -4.40 12.33 3.84
N SER A 370 -5.20 12.53 2.78
CA SER A 370 -6.61 12.95 2.87
C SER A 370 -7.38 12.66 1.58
N ARG A 371 -8.72 12.74 1.61
CA ARG A 371 -9.60 12.61 0.42
C ARG A 371 -9.30 13.59 -0.73
N LYS A 372 -8.48 14.61 -0.50
CA LYS A 372 -8.08 15.59 -1.54
C LYS A 372 -6.86 15.15 -2.34
N GLU A 373 -6.19 14.07 -1.96
CA GLU A 373 -4.94 13.66 -2.59
C GLU A 373 -4.77 12.14 -2.68
N GLY A 374 -3.91 11.70 -3.59
CA GLY A 374 -3.63 10.28 -3.77
C GLY A 374 -3.21 9.94 -5.20
N ARG A 375 -2.85 8.67 -5.39
CA ARG A 375 -2.67 8.02 -6.69
C ARG A 375 -4.02 7.97 -7.40
N VAL A 376 -4.05 8.37 -8.66
CA VAL A 376 -5.25 8.33 -9.51
C VAL A 376 -5.41 6.90 -10.03
N GLU A 377 -6.50 6.27 -9.61
CA GLU A 377 -6.97 5.00 -10.15
C GLU A 377 -8.29 5.23 -10.89
N VAL A 378 -8.49 4.46 -11.96
CA VAL A 378 -9.65 4.50 -12.84
C VAL A 378 -10.31 3.12 -12.94
N PHE A 379 -11.63 3.08 -13.09
CA PHE A 379 -12.35 1.84 -13.31
C PHE A 379 -12.62 1.63 -14.80
N LEU A 380 -12.03 0.59 -15.39
CA LEU A 380 -12.23 0.20 -16.79
C LEU A 380 -12.27 -1.32 -16.92
N ASN A 381 -13.04 -1.83 -17.88
CA ASN A 381 -13.20 -3.26 -18.17
C ASN A 381 -13.67 -4.13 -16.98
N GLY A 382 -14.24 -3.52 -15.93
CA GLY A 382 -14.67 -4.22 -14.71
C GLY A 382 -13.62 -4.28 -13.60
N GLU A 383 -12.45 -3.63 -13.75
CA GLU A 383 -11.38 -3.63 -12.76
C GLU A 383 -10.81 -2.21 -12.52
N TRP A 384 -10.33 -1.97 -11.29
CA TRP A 384 -9.58 -0.75 -10.96
C TRP A 384 -8.12 -0.88 -11.41
N GLY A 385 -7.59 0.17 -12.04
CA GLY A 385 -6.19 0.24 -12.49
C GLY A 385 -5.64 1.65 -12.42
N SER A 386 -4.32 1.80 -12.35
CA SER A 386 -3.69 3.11 -12.23
C SER A 386 -3.62 3.88 -13.55
N VAL A 387 -3.47 5.21 -13.45
CA VAL A 387 -3.09 6.08 -14.57
C VAL A 387 -1.58 6.29 -14.56
N CYS A 388 -0.91 6.25 -15.71
CA CYS A 388 0.52 6.49 -15.84
C CYS A 388 0.87 7.99 -15.95
N ASP A 389 1.95 8.41 -15.30
CA ASP A 389 2.48 9.78 -15.24
C ASP A 389 2.95 10.36 -16.58
N SER A 390 3.00 9.55 -17.64
CA SER A 390 3.36 9.99 -18.98
C SER A 390 2.41 11.08 -19.47
N GLY A 391 2.92 12.31 -19.65
CA GLY A 391 2.13 13.48 -20.03
C GLY A 391 1.31 14.12 -18.90
N TRP A 392 1.39 13.58 -17.69
CA TRP A 392 0.64 14.07 -16.53
C TRP A 392 1.16 15.43 -16.07
N ASN A 393 0.24 16.36 -15.82
CA ASN A 393 0.54 17.77 -15.56
C ASN A 393 -0.67 18.44 -14.86
N ASP A 394 -0.49 19.66 -14.34
CA ASP A 394 -1.50 20.34 -13.52
C ASP A 394 -2.85 20.55 -14.24
N VAL A 395 -2.89 20.59 -15.59
CA VAL A 395 -4.13 20.66 -16.37
C VAL A 395 -4.90 19.33 -16.33
N ASN A 396 -4.20 18.19 -16.35
CA ASN A 396 -4.83 16.88 -16.12
C ASN A 396 -5.31 16.76 -14.67
N ALA A 397 -4.51 17.25 -13.72
CA ALA A 397 -4.89 17.26 -12.30
C ALA A 397 -6.16 18.09 -12.05
N ALA A 398 -6.28 19.26 -12.70
CA ALA A 398 -7.48 20.08 -12.61
C ALA A 398 -8.74 19.39 -13.17
N VAL A 399 -8.61 18.53 -14.18
CA VAL A 399 -9.74 17.70 -14.67
C VAL A 399 -10.12 16.62 -13.66
N VAL A 400 -9.14 15.90 -13.09
CA VAL A 400 -9.39 14.89 -12.04
C VAL A 400 -10.02 15.52 -10.80
N CYS A 401 -9.42 16.59 -10.28
CA CYS A 401 -9.92 17.26 -9.08
C CYS A 401 -11.33 17.82 -9.29
N ARG A 402 -11.62 18.42 -10.46
CA ARG A 402 -12.97 18.88 -10.82
C ARG A 402 -13.97 17.73 -10.96
N GLN A 403 -13.56 16.60 -11.55
CA GLN A 403 -14.39 15.39 -11.61
C GLN A 403 -14.74 14.85 -10.21
N LEU A 404 -13.86 15.07 -9.23
CA LEU A 404 -14.02 14.71 -7.82
C LEU A 404 -14.64 15.85 -6.97
N GLY A 405 -15.23 16.88 -7.58
CA GLY A 405 -15.93 17.97 -6.89
C GLY A 405 -15.04 19.07 -6.28
N PHE A 406 -13.72 19.01 -6.44
CA PHE A 406 -12.80 20.04 -5.93
C PHE A 406 -12.68 21.22 -6.90
N THR A 407 -12.72 22.44 -6.35
CA THR A 407 -12.78 23.70 -7.13
C THR A 407 -11.54 24.59 -6.98
N GLY A 408 -10.64 24.28 -6.04
CA GLY A 408 -9.40 25.01 -5.83
C GLY A 408 -8.28 24.63 -6.82
N VAL A 409 -7.11 25.23 -6.61
CA VAL A 409 -5.90 24.92 -7.40
C VAL A 409 -5.59 23.43 -7.30
N SER A 410 -5.19 22.83 -8.42
CA SER A 410 -4.94 21.38 -8.52
C SER A 410 -3.50 21.13 -8.94
N LYS A 411 -2.83 20.17 -8.30
CA LYS A 411 -1.41 19.87 -8.50
C LYS A 411 -1.21 18.43 -8.94
N ALA A 412 -0.51 18.22 -10.05
CA ALA A 412 -0.11 16.90 -10.51
C ALA A 412 1.06 16.34 -9.70
N ARG A 413 0.98 15.06 -9.34
CA ARG A 413 2.00 14.33 -8.57
C ARG A 413 2.45 13.07 -9.33
N PRO A 414 3.46 13.14 -10.20
CA PRO A 414 3.91 12.00 -11.00
C PRO A 414 4.73 10.97 -10.19
N MET A 415 5.20 9.91 -10.86
CA MET A 415 6.28 9.00 -10.40
C MET A 415 5.95 8.10 -9.18
N GLY A 416 4.68 7.79 -8.97
CA GLY A 416 4.21 7.03 -7.81
C GLY A 416 4.39 7.81 -6.51
N TYR A 417 4.06 9.10 -6.51
CA TYR A 417 4.19 10.01 -5.35
C TYR A 417 3.52 9.43 -4.10
N PHE A 418 2.33 8.85 -4.27
CA PHE A 418 1.51 8.18 -3.25
C PHE A 418 1.73 6.66 -3.24
N GLY A 419 2.95 6.22 -3.54
CA GLY A 419 3.28 4.81 -3.70
C GLY A 419 2.78 4.22 -5.03
N ALA A 420 3.20 2.97 -5.26
CA ALA A 420 2.85 2.17 -6.42
C ALA A 420 1.46 1.52 -6.26
N GLY A 421 0.67 1.50 -7.32
CA GLY A 421 -0.59 0.77 -7.41
C GLY A 421 -0.41 -0.75 -7.57
N LYS A 422 -1.55 -1.42 -7.75
CA LYS A 422 -1.67 -2.86 -8.03
C LYS A 422 -2.63 -3.04 -9.22
N GLY A 423 -2.58 -4.19 -9.88
CA GLY A 423 -3.47 -4.49 -11.02
C GLY A 423 -2.96 -3.92 -12.35
N PRO A 424 -3.85 -3.59 -13.30
CA PRO A 424 -3.46 -3.00 -14.58
C PRO A 424 -3.07 -1.51 -14.45
N ILE A 425 -2.39 -1.01 -15.48
CA ILE A 425 -2.24 0.43 -15.73
C ILE A 425 -3.13 0.74 -16.94
N HIS A 426 -4.28 1.35 -16.71
CA HIS A 426 -5.34 1.46 -17.72
C HIS A 426 -5.09 2.56 -18.75
N LEU A 427 -4.57 3.71 -18.31
CA LEU A 427 -4.40 4.91 -19.12
C LEU A 427 -2.96 5.45 -19.06
N ALA A 428 -2.41 5.87 -20.20
CA ALA A 428 -1.12 6.55 -20.28
C ALA A 428 -1.11 7.66 -21.35
N ASN A 429 -0.14 8.59 -21.30
CA ASN A 429 -0.08 9.71 -22.24
C ASN A 429 -1.41 10.49 -22.29
N VAL A 430 -2.03 10.69 -21.13
CA VAL A 430 -3.29 11.44 -20.99
C VAL A 430 -3.00 12.93 -21.23
N ARG A 431 -3.80 13.60 -22.08
CA ARG A 431 -3.56 14.99 -22.50
C ARG A 431 -4.84 15.81 -22.48
N CYS A 432 -5.23 16.30 -21.31
CA CYS A 432 -6.39 17.17 -21.17
C CYS A 432 -6.11 18.58 -21.74
N THR A 433 -7.15 19.24 -22.25
CA THR A 433 -7.14 20.68 -22.59
C THR A 433 -7.49 21.57 -21.39
N GLY A 434 -7.98 20.99 -20.30
CA GLY A 434 -8.41 21.68 -19.09
C GLY A 434 -9.88 22.05 -19.07
N LYS A 435 -10.62 21.72 -20.14
CA LYS A 435 -12.07 21.95 -20.28
C LYS A 435 -12.91 20.70 -20.08
N GLU A 436 -12.28 19.54 -20.04
CA GLU A 436 -12.90 18.24 -19.85
C GLU A 436 -13.56 18.16 -18.46
N SER A 437 -14.78 17.66 -18.42
CA SER A 437 -15.53 17.39 -17.19
C SER A 437 -15.10 16.07 -16.50
N SER A 438 -14.56 15.11 -17.27
CA SER A 438 -14.01 13.86 -16.73
C SER A 438 -12.74 13.42 -17.46
N LEU A 439 -11.89 12.65 -16.78
CA LEU A 439 -10.61 12.19 -17.31
C LEU A 439 -10.75 11.32 -18.58
N GLY A 440 -11.89 10.63 -18.74
CA GLY A 440 -12.21 9.82 -19.92
C GLY A 440 -12.35 10.60 -21.24
N GLU A 441 -12.59 11.91 -21.18
CA GLU A 441 -12.60 12.78 -22.38
C GLU A 441 -11.19 13.10 -22.87
N CYS A 442 -10.19 13.06 -21.99
CA CYS A 442 -8.84 13.49 -22.32
C CYS A 442 -8.16 12.46 -23.24
N PRO A 443 -7.66 12.85 -24.43
CA PRO A 443 -6.92 11.95 -25.31
C PRO A 443 -5.81 11.17 -24.58
N ALA A 444 -5.96 9.86 -24.56
CA ALA A 444 -5.13 8.92 -23.81
C ALA A 444 -4.80 7.67 -24.63
N LYS A 445 -3.85 6.87 -24.13
CA LYS A 445 -3.51 5.53 -24.61
C LYS A 445 -4.01 4.48 -23.63
N GLY A 446 -4.70 3.46 -24.14
CA GLY A 446 -5.10 2.29 -23.36
C GLY A 446 -3.95 1.32 -23.08
N SER A 447 -4.21 0.37 -22.18
CA SER A 447 -3.28 -0.63 -21.61
C SER A 447 -2.32 -1.27 -22.62
N ASP A 448 -2.81 -1.73 -23.79
CA ASP A 448 -2.03 -2.47 -24.80
C ASP A 448 -0.94 -1.66 -25.53
N SER A 449 -0.75 -0.37 -25.21
CA SER A 449 0.01 0.57 -26.05
C SER A 449 1.02 1.47 -25.32
N HIS A 450 1.33 1.16 -24.07
CA HIS A 450 2.32 1.84 -23.23
C HIS A 450 3.35 0.88 -22.60
N VAL A 451 4.40 1.45 -21.99
CA VAL A 451 5.48 0.69 -21.32
C VAL A 451 5.70 1.26 -19.92
N CYS A 452 4.61 1.59 -19.23
CA CYS A 452 4.63 2.11 -17.87
C CYS A 452 4.79 0.99 -16.84
N LYS A 453 5.15 1.37 -15.61
CA LYS A 453 5.20 0.48 -14.42
C LYS A 453 4.67 1.27 -13.22
N HIS A 454 4.16 0.62 -12.18
CA HIS A 454 3.58 1.33 -11.02
C HIS A 454 4.53 2.31 -10.28
N GLY A 455 5.84 2.20 -10.50
CA GLY A 455 6.81 3.24 -10.12
C GLY A 455 6.69 4.57 -10.89
N GLN A 456 5.70 4.69 -11.77
CA GLN A 456 5.31 5.81 -12.64
C GLN A 456 3.80 6.11 -12.53
N ASP A 457 3.12 5.67 -11.48
CA ASP A 457 1.70 5.97 -11.33
C ASP A 457 1.47 7.47 -11.06
N ALA A 458 0.44 8.00 -11.68
CA ALA A 458 0.03 9.38 -11.57
C ALA A 458 -0.77 9.61 -10.28
N GLY A 459 -0.60 10.78 -9.67
CA GLY A 459 -1.37 11.24 -8.52
C GLY A 459 -1.77 12.70 -8.68
N VAL A 460 -2.57 13.19 -7.74
CA VAL A 460 -2.98 14.60 -7.63
C VAL A 460 -3.01 15.06 -6.18
N VAL A 461 -2.97 16.38 -5.99
CA VAL A 461 -3.44 17.09 -4.79
C VAL A 461 -4.46 18.14 -5.24
N CYS A 462 -5.66 18.09 -4.67
CA CYS A 462 -6.78 18.97 -4.95
C CYS A 462 -6.94 20.02 -3.85
N ASP A 463 -7.48 21.19 -4.19
CA ASP A 463 -7.44 22.40 -3.35
C ASP A 463 -6.02 22.70 -2.79
N TYR A 464 -5.00 22.45 -3.61
CA TYR A 464 -3.60 22.66 -3.29
C TYR A 464 -3.35 24.13 -2.95
N VAL A 465 -3.10 24.40 -1.67
CA VAL A 465 -2.59 25.69 -1.21
C VAL A 465 -1.08 25.70 -1.45
N PRO A 466 -0.53 26.58 -2.31
CA PRO A 466 0.90 26.81 -2.35
C PRO A 466 1.27 27.52 -1.04
N GLU A 467 2.06 26.88 -0.18
CA GLU A 467 2.61 27.61 0.97
C GLU A 467 3.47 28.78 0.46
N PRO A 468 3.30 29.99 1.00
CA PRO A 468 4.05 31.15 0.55
C PRO A 468 5.55 30.99 0.88
N GLU A 469 6.41 31.58 0.04
CA GLU A 469 7.87 31.65 0.25
C GLU A 469 8.29 32.50 1.48
N THR A 470 7.41 32.68 2.46
CA THR A 470 7.78 33.23 3.77
C THR A 470 8.67 32.24 4.49
N ASP A 471 9.95 32.59 4.67
CA ASP A 471 10.85 31.95 5.61
C ASP A 471 10.24 32.00 7.03
N ILE A 472 9.44 30.99 7.40
CA ILE A 472 9.04 30.74 8.79
C ILE A 472 10.28 30.21 9.50
N ALA A 473 11.15 31.15 9.86
CA ALA A 473 12.36 30.88 10.60
C ALA A 473 11.96 30.48 12.03
N ILE A 474 11.80 29.17 12.26
CA ILE A 474 11.76 28.57 13.60
C ILE A 474 13.15 28.72 14.21
N VAL A 475 13.47 29.93 14.67
CA VAL A 475 14.67 30.26 15.45
C VAL A 475 14.44 29.76 16.88
N GLY A 476 14.47 28.44 17.06
CA GLY A 476 14.02 27.81 18.30
C GLY A 476 14.59 26.41 18.54
N THR A 477 15.68 26.35 19.32
CA THR A 477 16.30 25.14 19.91
C THR A 477 17.03 24.17 18.95
N HIS A 478 17.98 23.41 19.52
CA HIS A 478 18.91 22.55 18.80
C HIS A 478 18.37 21.13 18.58
N THR A 479 17.22 20.99 17.91
CA THR A 479 16.70 19.67 17.55
C THR A 479 17.49 19.06 16.39
N CYS A 480 17.96 17.81 16.56
CA CYS A 480 18.65 17.05 15.53
C CYS A 480 18.19 15.59 15.52
N GLY A 481 18.41 14.91 14.39
CA GLY A 481 18.19 13.47 14.25
C GLY A 481 16.71 13.05 14.31
N ILE A 482 15.77 13.97 14.07
CA ILE A 482 14.33 13.72 14.02
C ILE A 482 13.88 13.71 12.56
N ARG A 483 13.16 12.66 12.14
CA ARG A 483 12.46 12.63 10.83
C ARG A 483 11.13 13.37 10.96
N GLY A 484 10.66 14.06 9.92
CA GLY A 484 9.37 14.75 9.96
C GLY A 484 8.19 13.82 10.32
N GLY A 485 8.19 12.59 9.81
CA GLY A 485 7.19 11.57 10.13
C GLY A 485 7.37 10.84 11.47
N ALA A 486 8.34 11.20 12.33
CA ALA A 486 8.66 10.42 13.53
C ALA A 486 7.55 10.42 14.61
N GLU A 487 6.61 11.37 14.56
CA GLU A 487 5.42 11.42 15.42
C GLU A 487 4.13 10.97 14.68
N ARG A 488 4.24 10.44 13.45
CA ARG A 488 3.09 9.99 12.64
C ARG A 488 3.27 8.63 11.93
N ARG A 489 4.47 8.03 11.91
CA ARG A 489 4.74 6.76 11.19
C ARG A 489 5.66 5.82 11.97
N SER A 490 5.07 4.83 12.66
CA SER A 490 5.83 3.80 13.39
C SER A 490 6.22 2.60 12.51
N LYS A 491 7.40 2.70 11.89
CA LYS A 491 8.30 1.57 11.51
C LYS A 491 7.70 0.19 11.13
N ARG A 492 7.69 -0.15 9.84
CA ARG A 492 8.07 -1.51 9.34
C ARG A 492 8.50 -1.51 7.86
N ILE A 493 9.81 -1.44 7.57
CA ILE A 493 10.39 -1.76 6.23
C ILE A 493 11.76 -2.45 6.41
N VAL A 494 11.91 -3.64 5.80
CA VAL A 494 13.17 -4.40 5.68
C VAL A 494 13.40 -4.71 4.19
N GLY A 495 14.67 -4.78 3.77
CA GLY A 495 15.06 -4.81 2.35
C GLY A 495 15.33 -3.41 1.78
N GLY A 496 16.16 -3.34 0.74
CA GLY A 496 16.58 -2.08 0.11
C GLY A 496 15.60 -1.64 -0.98
N TYR A 497 14.88 -0.54 -0.74
CA TYR A 497 13.84 -0.01 -1.63
C TYR A 497 13.92 1.54 -1.70
N LYS A 498 13.02 2.16 -2.48
CA LYS A 498 12.81 3.63 -2.44
C LYS A 498 12.56 4.07 -0.99
N SER A 499 13.11 5.22 -0.57
CA SER A 499 12.65 5.85 0.68
C SER A 499 11.27 6.46 0.48
N LEU A 500 10.62 6.90 1.55
CA LEU A 500 9.54 7.87 1.43
C LEU A 500 10.12 9.28 1.20
N ARG A 501 9.29 10.18 0.66
CA ARG A 501 9.58 11.62 0.52
C ARG A 501 9.64 12.26 1.92
N GLY A 502 10.59 13.16 2.17
CA GLY A 502 10.80 13.80 3.49
C GLY A 502 11.37 12.90 4.62
N ASP A 503 11.49 11.59 4.40
CA ASP A 503 11.82 10.61 5.44
C ASP A 503 13.27 10.69 5.96
N TRP A 504 14.15 11.32 5.18
CA TRP A 504 15.57 11.51 5.48
C TRP A 504 15.97 12.99 5.35
N PRO A 505 15.46 13.88 6.22
CA PRO A 505 15.50 15.33 5.98
C PRO A 505 16.91 15.96 6.11
N TRP A 506 17.92 15.18 6.53
CA TRP A 506 19.34 15.58 6.48
C TRP A 506 20.05 15.19 5.19
N GLN A 507 19.42 14.41 4.30
CA GLN A 507 20.00 14.05 3.02
C GLN A 507 20.10 15.28 2.11
N ALA A 508 21.24 15.43 1.47
CA ALA A 508 21.49 16.43 0.44
C ALA A 508 22.21 15.81 -0.76
N SER A 509 22.09 16.45 -1.92
CA SER A 509 22.75 16.02 -3.17
C SER A 509 23.68 17.13 -3.68
N LEU A 510 24.93 16.78 -4.05
CA LEU A 510 25.97 17.70 -4.50
C LEU A 510 26.15 17.60 -6.03
N TRP A 511 26.09 18.74 -6.70
CA TRP A 511 26.06 18.84 -8.15
C TRP A 511 27.11 19.81 -8.69
N LEU A 512 27.52 19.62 -9.94
CA LEU A 512 28.25 20.62 -10.72
C LEU A 512 27.28 21.43 -11.57
N LYS A 513 27.42 22.77 -11.56
CA LYS A 513 26.63 23.71 -12.39
C LYS A 513 26.72 23.48 -13.91
N SER A 514 27.63 22.62 -14.35
CA SER A 514 27.84 22.24 -15.75
C SER A 514 27.32 20.83 -16.10
N GLN A 515 26.56 20.18 -15.22
CA GLN A 515 25.89 18.92 -15.54
C GLN A 515 24.62 19.17 -16.36
N SER A 516 24.35 18.31 -17.33
CA SER A 516 23.14 18.34 -18.14
C SER A 516 21.93 17.83 -17.32
N LYS A 517 20.71 18.26 -17.69
CA LYS A 517 19.48 17.61 -17.22
C LYS A 517 19.58 16.09 -17.50
N GLY A 518 19.14 15.28 -16.55
CA GLY A 518 19.30 13.81 -16.60
C GLY A 518 20.64 13.27 -16.11
N SER A 519 21.51 14.10 -15.52
CA SER A 519 22.67 13.61 -14.77
C SER A 519 22.27 13.09 -13.38
N GLN A 520 23.08 12.21 -12.79
CA GLN A 520 23.06 11.92 -11.34
C GLN A 520 23.85 12.98 -10.55
N PRO A 521 23.62 13.12 -9.23
CA PRO A 521 24.49 13.91 -8.37
C PRO A 521 25.92 13.35 -8.37
N LEU A 522 26.90 14.22 -8.14
CA LEU A 522 28.31 13.83 -8.06
C LEU A 522 28.59 13.04 -6.76
N CYS A 523 27.94 13.46 -5.67
CA CYS A 523 28.08 12.94 -4.33
C CYS A 523 26.80 13.24 -3.52
N GLY A 524 26.56 12.49 -2.46
CA GLY A 524 25.70 12.90 -1.35
C GLY A 524 26.38 13.90 -0.41
N ALA A 525 25.60 14.49 0.48
CA ALA A 525 26.05 15.24 1.64
C ALA A 525 25.02 15.10 2.78
N THR A 526 25.42 15.43 4.01
CA THR A 526 24.55 15.37 5.19
C THR A 526 24.46 16.72 5.89
N LEU A 527 23.25 17.24 6.12
CA LEU A 527 23.02 18.47 6.86
C LEU A 527 23.27 18.23 8.36
N ILE A 528 24.18 18.99 8.96
CA ILE A 528 24.58 18.82 10.39
C ILE A 528 24.16 20.00 11.28
N ASN A 529 23.78 21.13 10.67
CA ASN A 529 23.05 22.26 11.25
C ASN A 529 22.55 23.13 10.09
N SER A 530 21.83 24.22 10.39
CA SER A 530 21.30 25.17 9.39
C SER A 530 22.36 25.86 8.53
N CYS A 531 23.64 25.85 8.91
CA CYS A 531 24.71 26.56 8.20
C CYS A 531 25.65 25.63 7.41
N TRP A 532 25.70 24.34 7.76
CA TRP A 532 26.78 23.44 7.35
C TRP A 532 26.30 22.02 6.97
N LEU A 533 26.92 21.46 5.93
CA LEU A 533 26.88 20.04 5.61
C LEU A 533 28.24 19.37 5.78
N LEU A 534 28.22 18.07 6.11
CA LEU A 534 29.38 17.18 6.05
C LEU A 534 29.28 16.25 4.84
N THR A 535 30.39 16.03 4.14
CA THR A 535 30.49 15.14 2.96
C THR A 535 31.94 14.62 2.84
N ALA A 536 32.27 13.89 1.77
CA ALA A 536 33.61 13.37 1.50
C ALA A 536 34.51 14.43 0.82
N ALA A 537 35.82 14.34 1.03
CA ALA A 537 36.80 15.22 0.41
C ALA A 537 36.99 14.92 -1.08
N HIS A 538 36.93 13.64 -1.47
CA HIS A 538 37.18 13.21 -2.85
C HIS A 538 36.16 13.74 -3.88
N CYS A 539 35.02 14.25 -3.42
CA CYS A 539 34.02 14.97 -4.22
C CYS A 539 34.56 16.29 -4.81
N PHE A 540 35.55 16.91 -4.14
CA PHE A 540 36.09 18.22 -4.50
C PHE A 540 37.37 18.09 -5.32
N LYS A 541 37.20 18.21 -6.64
CA LYS A 541 38.29 18.19 -7.65
C LYS A 541 38.34 19.49 -8.47
N ARG A 542 37.55 20.49 -8.09
CA ARG A 542 37.31 21.76 -8.80
C ARG A 542 37.04 22.87 -7.78
N ASP A 543 37.09 24.12 -8.24
CA ASP A 543 36.73 25.31 -7.46
C ASP A 543 35.26 25.26 -6.95
N ALA A 544 35.04 25.68 -5.70
CA ALA A 544 33.75 25.64 -5.01
C ALA A 544 32.63 26.40 -5.75
N SER A 545 32.96 27.48 -6.47
CA SER A 545 31.98 28.28 -7.24
C SER A 545 31.27 27.48 -8.34
N ARG A 546 31.83 26.34 -8.77
CA ARG A 546 31.27 25.46 -9.81
C ARG A 546 30.24 24.47 -9.29
N TYR A 547 30.00 24.41 -7.98
CA TYR A 547 29.08 23.47 -7.35
C TYR A 547 27.76 24.13 -6.93
N VAL A 548 26.71 23.31 -6.76
CA VAL A 548 25.49 23.62 -5.99
C VAL A 548 25.11 22.40 -5.14
N VAL A 549 24.36 22.63 -4.06
CA VAL A 549 23.74 21.58 -3.24
C VAL A 549 22.23 21.69 -3.39
N LYS A 550 21.52 20.56 -3.50
CA LYS A 550 20.07 20.53 -3.24
C LYS A 550 19.81 20.01 -1.82
N LEU A 551 18.85 20.63 -1.12
CA LEU A 551 18.26 20.15 0.13
C LEU A 551 16.77 19.84 -0.11
N GLY A 552 16.20 18.83 0.56
CA GLY A 552 14.78 18.45 0.38
C GLY A 552 14.48 17.70 -0.92
N ASP A 553 15.48 17.52 -1.77
CA ASP A 553 15.43 16.67 -2.97
C ASP A 553 15.09 15.22 -2.58
N TYR A 554 14.08 14.65 -3.27
CA TYR A 554 13.78 13.22 -3.26
C TYR A 554 13.91 12.62 -4.67
N HIS A 555 13.68 13.41 -5.73
CA HIS A 555 13.73 12.96 -7.12
C HIS A 555 14.57 13.91 -7.99
N THR A 556 15.70 13.42 -8.49
CA THR A 556 16.78 14.26 -9.04
C THR A 556 16.39 15.14 -10.24
N GLU A 557 15.29 14.81 -10.94
CA GLU A 557 14.79 15.55 -12.11
C GLU A 557 13.49 16.34 -11.85
N GLU A 558 12.78 16.10 -10.75
CA GLU A 558 11.48 16.74 -10.44
C GLU A 558 11.59 17.52 -9.14
N GLN A 559 11.39 18.84 -9.20
CA GLN A 559 11.54 19.71 -8.03
C GLN A 559 10.44 19.41 -6.99
N ASP A 560 10.85 19.05 -5.77
CA ASP A 560 9.97 18.94 -4.61
C ASP A 560 9.52 20.35 -4.16
N ASP A 561 8.30 20.49 -3.63
CA ASP A 561 7.78 21.80 -3.17
C ASP A 561 8.65 22.40 -2.04
N PHE A 562 9.37 21.54 -1.31
CA PHE A 562 10.31 21.91 -0.26
C PHE A 562 11.80 21.83 -0.70
N GLU A 563 12.09 21.50 -1.98
CA GLU A 563 13.46 21.46 -2.52
C GLU A 563 14.06 22.86 -2.63
N ARG A 564 15.29 23.02 -2.15
CA ARG A 564 16.06 24.26 -2.29
C ARG A 564 17.44 24.02 -2.90
N VAL A 565 17.68 24.64 -4.05
CA VAL A 565 18.96 24.61 -4.78
C VAL A 565 19.85 25.78 -4.32
N LEU A 566 20.96 25.47 -3.67
CA LEU A 566 21.78 26.46 -2.96
C LEU A 566 23.23 26.52 -3.49
N PRO A 567 23.78 27.73 -3.71
CA PRO A 567 25.21 27.89 -3.96
C PRO A 567 26.01 27.70 -2.66
N LEU A 568 27.22 27.17 -2.79
CA LEU A 568 28.15 27.00 -1.68
C LEU A 568 28.80 28.36 -1.35
N GLU A 569 28.89 28.71 -0.07
CA GLU A 569 29.66 29.87 0.39
C GLU A 569 31.15 29.53 0.45
N ARG A 570 31.47 28.36 1.01
CA ARG A 570 32.82 27.89 1.31
C ARG A 570 32.87 26.36 1.36
N VAL A 571 34.03 25.78 1.02
CA VAL A 571 34.32 24.36 1.22
C VAL A 571 35.62 24.22 2.00
N GLU A 572 35.60 23.48 3.10
CA GLU A 572 36.76 23.16 3.92
C GLU A 572 37.06 21.65 3.81
N VAL A 573 38.02 21.31 2.95
CA VAL A 573 38.57 19.95 2.88
C VAL A 573 39.55 19.74 4.04
N HIS A 574 39.48 18.58 4.72
CA HIS A 574 40.37 18.30 5.83
C HIS A 574 41.85 18.24 5.38
N ARG A 575 42.71 19.05 6.02
CA ARG A 575 44.10 19.33 5.58
C ARG A 575 45.05 18.14 5.46
N LYS A 576 44.66 16.96 5.95
CA LYS A 576 45.43 15.71 5.86
C LYS A 576 44.83 14.68 4.90
N TYR A 577 43.82 15.05 4.11
CA TYR A 577 43.24 14.16 3.10
C TYR A 577 44.29 13.70 2.08
N SER A 578 44.28 12.41 1.75
CA SER A 578 45.12 11.80 0.70
C SER A 578 44.28 10.99 -0.27
N ASN A 579 44.49 11.19 -1.58
CA ASN A 579 43.79 10.41 -2.61
C ASN A 579 44.40 9.00 -2.85
N GLU A 580 45.56 8.72 -2.26
CA GLU A 580 46.24 7.43 -2.38
C GLU A 580 45.75 6.43 -1.32
N SER A 581 45.64 6.90 -0.07
CA SER A 581 45.19 6.09 1.07
C SER A 581 43.71 6.26 1.41
N TRP A 582 43.05 7.29 0.85
CA TRP A 582 41.68 7.70 1.20
C TRP A 582 41.50 8.03 2.69
N GLU A 583 42.61 8.22 3.42
CA GLU A 583 42.55 8.64 4.81
C GLU A 583 42.16 10.11 4.91
N HIS A 584 41.36 10.42 5.94
CA HIS A 584 40.81 11.75 6.19
C HIS A 584 39.94 12.32 5.06
N ASP A 585 39.24 11.45 4.35
CA ASP A 585 38.26 11.78 3.32
C ASP A 585 36.97 12.38 3.93
N VAL A 586 37.07 13.62 4.41
CA VAL A 586 35.95 14.45 4.88
C VAL A 586 36.12 15.91 4.46
N ALA A 587 35.00 16.56 4.14
CA ALA A 587 34.92 17.97 3.83
C ALA A 587 33.63 18.59 4.40
N LEU A 588 33.71 19.86 4.79
CA LEU A 588 32.57 20.66 5.24
C LEU A 588 32.17 21.66 4.15
N ILE A 589 30.86 21.75 3.88
CA ILE A 589 30.26 22.74 3.00
C ILE A 589 29.54 23.77 3.85
N ARG A 590 29.84 25.06 3.66
CA ARG A 590 29.04 26.16 4.20
C ARG A 590 27.98 26.57 3.19
N LEU A 591 26.72 26.60 3.62
CA LEU A 591 25.58 26.99 2.81
C LEU A 591 25.43 28.52 2.75
N LYS A 592 25.14 29.05 1.55
CA LYS A 592 24.77 30.45 1.38
C LYS A 592 23.24 30.59 1.28
N GLY A 593 22.59 30.88 2.41
CA GLY A 593 21.16 31.21 2.45
C GLY A 593 20.87 32.66 2.03
N ALA A 594 19.60 33.05 2.12
CA ALA A 594 19.13 34.41 1.84
C ALA A 594 19.86 35.44 2.73
N GLU A 595 20.23 36.59 2.15
CA GLU A 595 20.95 37.68 2.84
C GLU A 595 22.29 37.27 3.53
N GLY A 596 22.84 36.09 3.22
CA GLY A 596 24.03 35.55 3.92
C GLY A 596 23.72 34.91 5.27
N LYS A 597 22.44 34.68 5.59
CA LYS A 597 21.99 33.89 6.75
C LYS A 597 22.11 32.39 6.45
N CYS A 598 22.01 31.58 7.51
CA CYS A 598 21.91 30.13 7.41
C CYS A 598 20.49 29.71 6.95
N VAL A 599 20.30 28.46 6.50
CA VAL A 599 19.00 28.02 5.98
C VAL A 599 17.98 27.77 7.09
N SER A 600 16.74 28.18 6.85
CA SER A 600 15.55 27.70 7.56
C SER A 600 15.40 26.19 7.38
N PHE A 601 14.84 25.50 8.39
CA PHE A 601 14.37 24.11 8.24
C PHE A 601 12.91 24.10 7.77
N ASN A 602 12.49 23.03 7.09
CA ASN A 602 11.14 22.82 6.57
C ASN A 602 10.78 21.31 6.71
N PRO A 603 9.56 20.86 6.39
CA PRO A 603 9.16 19.45 6.58
C PRO A 603 10.11 18.41 5.96
N HIS A 604 10.80 18.74 4.88
CA HIS A 604 11.76 17.87 4.19
C HIS A 604 13.24 18.21 4.49
N THR A 605 13.55 19.16 5.40
CA THR A 605 14.94 19.56 5.73
C THR A 605 15.19 19.78 7.22
N ASN A 606 16.12 19.01 7.80
CA ASN A 606 16.50 19.03 9.22
C ASN A 606 17.96 18.51 9.39
N ALA A 607 18.60 18.75 10.53
CA ALA A 607 19.95 18.26 10.80
C ALA A 607 20.00 16.82 11.34
N ALA A 608 21.00 16.04 10.92
CA ALA A 608 21.39 14.81 11.63
C ALA A 608 22.17 15.16 12.90
N CYS A 609 22.04 14.36 13.98
CA CYS A 609 22.88 14.56 15.16
C CYS A 609 24.34 14.13 14.90
N LEU A 610 25.28 14.79 15.57
CA LEU A 610 26.68 14.33 15.61
C LEU A 610 26.90 13.38 16.80
N PRO A 611 27.81 12.41 16.70
CA PRO A 611 28.08 11.46 17.79
C PRO A 611 28.78 12.14 18.98
N ALA A 612 28.50 11.67 20.19
CA ALA A 612 29.08 12.24 21.40
C ALA A 612 30.62 12.02 21.48
N PRO A 613 31.41 12.97 22.00
CA PRO A 613 32.85 12.82 22.15
C PRO A 613 33.25 11.56 22.93
N GLY A 614 34.07 10.72 22.31
CA GLY A 614 34.55 9.48 22.92
C GLY A 614 33.55 8.31 22.94
N SER A 615 32.35 8.45 22.37
CA SER A 615 31.32 7.40 22.35
C SER A 615 31.82 6.12 21.66
N LYS A 616 32.18 5.12 22.47
CA LYS A 616 32.25 3.72 22.02
C LYS A 616 30.86 3.13 22.18
N TRP A 617 30.24 2.68 21.09
CA TRP A 617 29.00 1.91 21.12
C TRP A 617 29.17 0.68 22.04
N GLY A 618 28.70 0.78 23.30
CA GLY A 618 28.94 -0.23 24.35
C GLY A 618 28.24 -1.57 24.08
N LYS A 619 27.16 -1.51 23.31
CA LYS A 619 26.57 -2.59 22.53
C LYS A 619 26.43 -2.07 21.08
N ARG A 620 26.30 -2.96 20.08
CA ARG A 620 26.17 -2.53 18.68
C ARG A 620 24.96 -1.56 18.54
N PRO A 621 25.03 -0.52 17.67
CA PRO A 621 23.87 0.33 17.39
C PRO A 621 22.70 -0.52 16.90
N ALA A 622 21.48 -0.17 17.33
CA ALA A 622 20.29 -0.99 17.10
C ALA A 622 20.01 -1.20 15.61
N SER A 623 20.21 -0.17 14.80
CA SER A 623 20.19 -0.23 13.34
C SER A 623 20.93 0.97 12.74
N CYS A 624 21.50 0.80 11.55
CA CYS A 624 22.09 1.89 10.76
C CYS A 624 21.61 1.82 9.30
N VAL A 625 21.58 2.98 8.64
CA VAL A 625 21.10 3.14 7.27
C VAL A 625 22.06 4.02 6.47
N ILE A 626 22.23 3.65 5.20
CA ILE A 626 22.77 4.51 4.14
C ILE A 626 21.64 4.99 3.23
N THR A 627 21.76 6.22 2.74
CA THR A 627 20.83 6.83 1.79
C THR A 627 21.57 7.56 0.67
N GLY A 628 21.00 7.54 -0.53
CA GLY A 628 21.58 8.19 -1.69
C GLY A 628 20.90 7.85 -3.02
N TRP A 629 21.50 8.35 -4.10
CA TRP A 629 21.04 8.20 -5.49
C TRP A 629 22.10 7.51 -6.37
N GLY A 630 23.04 6.77 -5.78
CA GLY A 630 24.11 6.10 -6.48
C GLY A 630 23.64 4.96 -7.39
N VAL A 631 24.52 4.55 -8.31
CA VAL A 631 24.20 3.55 -9.33
C VAL A 631 23.83 2.19 -8.70
N SER A 632 22.68 1.63 -9.09
CA SER A 632 22.31 0.28 -8.69
C SER A 632 22.69 -0.73 -9.79
N GLY A 633 23.59 -1.65 -9.46
CA GLY A 633 24.13 -2.63 -10.41
C GLY A 633 24.92 -2.00 -11.56
N LYS A 634 24.89 -2.62 -12.75
CA LYS A 634 25.74 -2.24 -13.89
C LYS A 634 25.10 -1.29 -14.90
N MET A 635 23.82 -0.92 -14.76
CA MET A 635 23.13 -0.09 -15.77
C MET A 635 21.88 0.68 -15.29
N TYR A 636 21.61 0.77 -13.98
CA TYR A 636 20.44 1.50 -13.47
C TYR A 636 20.85 2.71 -12.61
N HIS A 637 20.40 3.89 -13.05
CA HIS A 637 20.59 5.16 -12.37
C HIS A 637 19.29 5.52 -11.62
N PRO A 638 19.16 5.25 -10.32
CA PRO A 638 17.96 5.59 -9.57
C PRO A 638 17.81 7.12 -9.48
N ARG A 639 16.63 7.60 -9.85
CA ARG A 639 16.27 9.02 -9.79
C ARG A 639 15.59 9.39 -8.47
N THR A 640 14.87 8.44 -7.85
CA THR A 640 14.33 8.54 -6.49
C THR A 640 15.39 8.19 -5.44
N LEU A 641 15.35 8.84 -4.29
CA LEU A 641 16.20 8.52 -3.13
C LEU A 641 15.99 7.07 -2.69
N LEU A 642 17.09 6.33 -2.51
CA LEU A 642 17.08 4.96 -1.99
C LEU A 642 17.54 4.93 -0.54
N GLN A 643 17.08 3.91 0.20
CA GLN A 643 17.52 3.60 1.56
C GLN A 643 17.95 2.14 1.70
N ALA A 644 18.99 1.88 2.48
CA ALA A 644 19.42 0.52 2.80
C ALA A 644 19.92 0.38 4.23
N TRP A 645 19.34 -0.58 4.96
CA TRP A 645 19.80 -0.98 6.29
C TRP A 645 21.12 -1.76 6.20
N VAL A 646 22.14 -1.31 6.93
CA VAL A 646 23.47 -1.94 6.92
C VAL A 646 24.02 -2.13 8.35
N PRO A 647 24.56 -3.31 8.70
CA PRO A 647 25.17 -3.54 10.02
C PRO A 647 26.59 -2.94 10.06
N LEU A 648 26.95 -2.27 11.17
CA LEU A 648 28.35 -1.91 11.41
C LEU A 648 29.20 -3.18 11.63
N LEU A 649 30.33 -3.26 10.94
CA LEU A 649 31.21 -4.41 11.01
C LEU A 649 32.38 -4.20 11.99
N PRO A 650 32.83 -5.24 12.72
CA PRO A 650 34.00 -5.15 13.57
C PRO A 650 35.27 -4.81 12.78
N THR A 651 36.08 -3.90 13.32
CA THR A 651 37.41 -3.48 12.81
C THR A 651 38.27 -4.62 12.26
N TRP A 652 38.28 -5.77 12.94
CA TRP A 652 39.11 -6.92 12.54
C TRP A 652 38.65 -7.57 11.23
N GLN A 653 37.36 -7.55 10.90
CA GLN A 653 36.83 -8.09 9.64
C GLN A 653 37.31 -7.25 8.47
N CYS A 654 37.26 -5.92 8.62
CA CYS A 654 37.61 -4.99 7.55
C CYS A 654 39.12 -4.89 7.37
N LYS A 655 39.93 -4.94 8.44
CA LYS A 655 41.39 -5.13 8.29
C LYS A 655 41.75 -6.51 7.69
N LYS A 656 40.96 -7.58 7.94
CA LYS A 656 41.15 -8.88 7.27
C LYS A 656 40.86 -8.82 5.76
N ARG A 657 39.94 -7.96 5.29
CA ARG A 657 39.62 -7.80 3.85
C ARG A 657 40.53 -6.80 3.13
N TYR A 658 40.86 -5.67 3.76
CA TYR A 658 41.56 -4.56 3.13
C TYR A 658 43.04 -4.39 3.54
N GLY A 659 43.52 -5.16 4.52
CA GLY A 659 44.90 -5.10 5.00
C GLY A 659 45.28 -3.70 5.50
N GLU A 660 46.45 -3.22 5.08
CA GLU A 660 46.97 -1.89 5.44
C GLU A 660 46.29 -0.71 4.72
N ARG A 661 45.33 -0.95 3.81
CA ARG A 661 44.49 0.13 3.25
C ARG A 661 43.38 0.61 4.20
N PHE A 662 43.09 -0.14 5.27
CA PHE A 662 42.02 0.20 6.21
C PHE A 662 42.56 0.64 7.58
N THR A 663 42.53 1.96 7.82
CA THR A 663 42.97 2.57 9.08
C THR A 663 41.80 2.75 10.04
N SER A 664 41.68 1.84 11.01
CA SER A 664 40.55 1.78 11.96
C SER A 664 40.35 3.04 12.83
N HIS A 665 41.39 3.86 12.97
CA HIS A 665 41.40 5.13 13.70
C HIS A 665 40.57 6.23 13.00
N SER A 666 40.60 6.25 11.67
CA SER A 666 40.01 7.28 10.79
C SER A 666 38.83 6.75 9.97
N MET A 667 38.75 5.43 9.78
CA MET A 667 37.73 4.73 9.00
C MET A 667 36.87 3.78 9.85
N LEU A 668 35.69 3.48 9.35
CA LEU A 668 34.82 2.36 9.76
C LEU A 668 34.26 1.65 8.51
N CYS A 669 33.51 0.57 8.71
CA CYS A 669 32.92 -0.23 7.65
C CYS A 669 31.54 -0.75 8.04
N ALA A 670 30.66 -0.89 7.05
CA ALA A 670 29.29 -1.39 7.22
C ALA A 670 28.82 -2.08 5.93
N GLY A 671 28.01 -3.12 6.06
CA GLY A 671 27.50 -3.91 4.92
C GLY A 671 27.26 -5.38 5.27
N SER A 672 26.53 -6.09 4.40
CA SER A 672 26.19 -7.50 4.60
C SER A 672 27.31 -8.42 4.08
N MET A 673 27.89 -9.23 4.97
CA MET A 673 28.92 -10.22 4.66
C MET A 673 28.34 -11.61 4.28
N SER A 674 27.04 -11.70 4.03
CA SER A 674 26.35 -12.94 3.64
C SER A 674 26.44 -13.18 2.13
N SER A 675 26.52 -14.45 1.71
CA SER A 675 26.35 -14.85 0.31
C SER A 675 24.88 -14.94 -0.12
N ASP A 676 23.93 -14.65 0.78
CA ASP A 676 22.52 -14.48 0.43
C ASP A 676 22.26 -13.13 -0.24
N HIS A 677 22.00 -13.16 -1.55
CA HIS A 677 21.70 -11.98 -2.35
C HIS A 677 20.39 -11.27 -1.96
N ARG A 678 19.48 -11.90 -1.18
CA ARG A 678 18.22 -11.28 -0.74
C ARG A 678 18.42 -10.20 0.33
N HIS A 679 19.57 -10.22 1.03
CA HIS A 679 19.90 -9.31 2.14
C HIS A 679 21.23 -8.57 1.92
N HIS A 680 21.63 -8.34 0.67
CA HIS A 680 22.88 -7.66 0.33
C HIS A 680 22.61 -6.22 -0.14
N ALA A 681 23.13 -5.25 0.61
CA ALA A 681 23.11 -3.84 0.25
C ALA A 681 24.47 -3.18 0.58
N ASP A 682 24.89 -2.27 -0.30
CA ASP A 682 26.20 -1.63 -0.33
C ASP A 682 26.10 -0.26 -1.03
N SER A 683 27.02 0.65 -0.74
CA SER A 683 27.05 2.01 -1.32
C SER A 683 27.81 2.04 -2.65
N CYS A 684 27.33 2.79 -3.65
CA CYS A 684 27.97 2.85 -4.97
C CYS A 684 28.35 4.28 -5.42
N GLN A 685 28.82 4.41 -6.67
CA GLN A 685 29.16 5.69 -7.28
C GLN A 685 27.93 6.61 -7.29
N GLY A 686 28.07 7.82 -6.73
CA GLY A 686 26.98 8.77 -6.49
C GLY A 686 26.53 8.83 -5.03
N ASP A 687 26.71 7.76 -4.25
CA ASP A 687 26.44 7.76 -2.80
C ASP A 687 27.61 8.33 -1.98
N SER A 688 28.81 8.40 -2.58
CA SER A 688 30.00 9.09 -2.05
C SER A 688 29.65 10.38 -1.30
N GLY A 689 30.15 10.56 -0.08
CA GLY A 689 29.85 11.73 0.75
C GLY A 689 28.47 11.74 1.42
N GLY A 690 27.59 10.79 1.08
CA GLY A 690 26.31 10.57 1.74
C GLY A 690 26.45 10.01 3.17
N PRO A 691 25.34 10.04 3.94
CA PRO A 691 25.32 9.62 5.33
C PRO A 691 25.40 8.10 5.51
N LEU A 692 26.08 7.69 6.58
CA LEU A 692 25.74 6.50 7.34
C LEU A 692 25.22 6.97 8.71
N VAL A 693 23.91 6.95 8.89
CA VAL A 693 23.24 7.30 10.16
C VAL A 693 22.86 6.05 10.92
N CYS A 694 23.06 6.07 12.24
CA CYS A 694 22.65 5.01 13.16
C CYS A 694 21.62 5.55 14.15
N GLN A 695 20.63 4.73 14.52
CA GLN A 695 19.69 5.10 15.58
C GLN A 695 20.40 5.00 16.94
N GLY A 696 20.47 6.12 17.65
CA GLY A 696 21.07 6.26 18.97
C GLY A 696 20.06 6.24 20.11
N GLU A 697 20.53 6.61 21.30
CA GLU A 697 19.69 6.76 22.50
C GLU A 697 18.65 7.89 22.31
N ALA A 698 17.49 7.73 22.95
CA ALA A 698 16.28 8.52 22.70
C ALA A 698 15.80 8.52 21.22
N GLY A 699 16.15 7.49 20.44
CA GLY A 699 15.63 7.27 19.08
C GLY A 699 16.19 8.21 17.99
N ARG A 700 17.01 9.20 18.35
CA ARG A 700 17.59 10.17 17.41
C ARG A 700 18.55 9.50 16.42
N TRP A 701 18.60 10.02 15.20
CA TRP A 701 19.51 9.57 14.15
C TRP A 701 20.85 10.31 14.20
N VAL A 702 21.93 9.54 14.34
CA VAL A 702 23.29 10.03 14.59
C VAL A 702 24.20 9.69 13.41
N LEU A 703 24.79 10.72 12.79
CA LEU A 703 25.70 10.62 11.65
C LEU A 703 27.02 9.96 12.08
N THR A 704 27.12 8.66 11.86
CA THR A 704 28.19 7.81 12.39
C THR A 704 29.34 7.65 11.40
N GLY A 705 29.03 7.62 10.10
CA GLY A 705 29.99 7.56 9.01
C GLY A 705 29.61 8.48 7.84
N VAL A 706 30.58 8.77 6.98
CA VAL A 706 30.38 9.39 5.66
C VAL A 706 30.92 8.43 4.61
N ILE A 707 30.12 8.13 3.57
CA ILE A 707 30.49 7.17 2.51
C ILE A 707 31.76 7.65 1.80
N SER A 708 32.78 6.78 1.72
CA SER A 708 34.13 7.17 1.26
C SER A 708 34.63 6.31 0.10
N TRP A 709 34.79 4.99 0.29
CA TRP A 709 35.27 4.10 -0.79
C TRP A 709 34.83 2.64 -0.58
N GLY A 710 34.97 1.82 -1.62
CA GLY A 710 34.63 0.39 -1.64
C GLY A 710 35.41 -0.36 -2.71
N HIS A 711 35.21 -1.68 -2.83
CA HIS A 711 35.84 -2.50 -3.89
C HIS A 711 34.78 -2.95 -4.90
N GLY A 712 34.50 -2.07 -5.87
CA GLY A 712 33.31 -2.19 -6.72
C GLY A 712 32.07 -1.66 -6.01
N CYS A 713 30.91 -2.20 -6.38
CA CYS A 713 29.64 -2.00 -5.68
C CYS A 713 28.93 -3.35 -5.60
N GLY A 714 28.44 -3.73 -4.42
CA GLY A 714 27.65 -4.94 -4.24
C GLY A 714 28.46 -6.25 -4.30
N ASP A 715 29.70 -6.25 -3.82
CA ASP A 715 30.51 -7.46 -3.67
C ASP A 715 30.38 -8.04 -2.24
N PRO A 716 29.78 -9.23 -2.04
CA PRO A 716 29.64 -9.86 -0.73
C PRO A 716 30.95 -10.12 0.04
N SER A 717 32.11 -10.02 -0.62
CA SER A 717 33.42 -10.12 0.01
C SER A 717 33.96 -8.82 0.59
N TYR A 718 33.44 -7.66 0.19
CA TYR A 718 34.07 -6.35 0.42
C TYR A 718 33.05 -5.28 0.86
N PRO A 719 32.89 -5.05 2.18
CA PRO A 719 31.91 -4.10 2.70
C PRO A 719 32.38 -2.65 2.55
N GLY A 720 31.49 -1.74 2.18
CA GLY A 720 31.76 -0.30 2.06
C GLY A 720 32.55 0.29 3.25
N VAL A 721 33.43 1.25 2.94
CA VAL A 721 34.32 1.93 3.87
C VAL A 721 33.92 3.40 3.98
N TYR A 722 33.86 3.88 5.23
CA TYR A 722 33.29 5.17 5.59
C TYR A 722 34.26 5.94 6.48
N SER A 723 34.35 7.26 6.31
CA SER A 723 35.05 8.15 7.23
C SER A 723 34.35 8.16 8.59
N ARG A 724 35.07 7.84 9.66
CA ARG A 724 34.53 7.75 11.03
C ARG A 724 34.27 9.14 11.63
N VAL A 725 33.03 9.61 11.62
CA VAL A 725 32.67 10.99 11.99
C VAL A 725 33.10 11.36 13.41
N SER A 726 32.99 10.44 14.37
CA SER A 726 33.44 10.67 15.76
C SER A 726 34.95 10.94 15.91
N ARG A 727 35.77 10.68 14.88
CA ARG A 727 37.19 11.06 14.87
C ARG A 727 37.41 12.54 14.55
N TYR A 728 36.46 13.16 13.84
CA TYR A 728 36.60 14.50 13.26
C TYR A 728 35.85 15.60 14.04
N LEU A 729 35.10 15.27 15.10
CA LEU A 729 34.33 16.23 15.90
C LEU A 729 35.12 17.52 16.27
N PRO A 730 36.38 17.45 16.78
CA PRO A 730 37.10 18.68 17.14
C PRO A 730 37.50 19.55 15.95
N TRP A 731 37.62 18.95 14.76
CA TRP A 731 37.84 19.69 13.50
C TRP A 731 36.53 20.29 12.98
N ILE A 732 35.41 19.57 13.13
CA ILE A 732 34.08 20.09 12.79
C ILE A 732 33.79 21.32 13.65
N GLU A 733 33.88 21.21 14.98
CA GLU A 733 33.67 22.31 15.92
C GLU A 733 34.60 23.51 15.66
N GLN A 734 35.87 23.25 15.34
CA GLN A 734 36.84 24.28 14.98
C GLN A 734 36.46 25.04 13.70
N VAL A 735 35.91 24.36 12.69
CA VAL A 735 35.56 24.95 11.39
C VAL A 735 34.18 25.61 11.41
N THR A 736 33.20 25.01 12.08
CA THR A 736 31.84 25.55 12.14
C THR A 736 31.69 26.71 13.12
N HIS A 737 32.64 26.87 14.06
CA HIS A 737 32.56 27.76 15.22
C HIS A 737 31.34 27.50 16.12
N SER A 738 30.84 26.26 16.12
CA SER A 738 29.71 25.82 16.94
C SER A 738 30.11 24.56 17.71
N THR A 739 29.85 24.54 19.02
CA THR A 739 29.76 23.27 19.77
C THR A 739 28.71 22.39 19.09
N ALA A 740 29.01 21.11 18.88
CA ALA A 740 28.03 20.19 18.32
C ALA A 740 26.77 20.12 19.21
N PRO A 741 25.56 19.92 18.65
CA PRO A 741 24.38 19.61 19.45
C PRO A 741 24.57 18.23 20.09
N LEU A 742 25.02 18.24 21.35
CA LEU A 742 25.20 17.05 22.16
C LEU A 742 23.85 16.44 22.55
N GLN A 743 23.83 15.14 22.81
CA GLN A 743 22.68 14.49 23.44
C GLN A 743 22.53 15.00 24.87
N HIS A 744 21.39 15.64 25.13
CA HIS A 744 20.77 15.84 26.43
C HIS A 744 19.34 15.29 26.36
#